data_AF-A0ABD3GDN5-F1
#
_entry.id   AF-A0ABD3GDN5-F1
#
_cell.length_a   1.000
_cell.length_b   1.000
_cell.length_c   1.000
_cell.angle_alpha   90.00
_cell.angle_beta   90.00
_cell.angle_gamma   90.00
#
_symmetry.space_group_name_H-M   'P 1'
#
loop_
_entity.id
_entity.type
_entity.pdbx_description
1 polymer ?
#
loop_
_entity_poly.entity_id
_entity_poly.type
_entity_poly.pdbx_seq_one_letter_code
_entity_poly.pdbx_strand_id
1 'polypeptide(L)'
;MREERCRNIRIVGLAEAEGEVTKDLVLKFFKDDLRVAEPAVEYVSRVGRSDKGDRPILVRFKSVEGRGRILGYWNVRGLSDSVVLGGINLWKELDIFALAETWECSDEASVEILGFVRIVAVWNKKRFQRGRGFGGLAIWSRNRLGVKITVAHVDARKQFICLQLQEGRSKGFLVFTYFAPLGSPAYVALEEGADPLFELTRKVCRWSEEGPVWLAGDFNSRSMSMHGVAVQELGSQLWKRAGSDEVLERVSEDEGRNNLTNFFMQFVNSCGLTILNGSRKTLKSVCPVREDRRLYESEMERQVGSGELSSEEITSLMLSTARKVFGKPRSRGKSWFDDHCVEARRKAISASDPERVAAHKSYRNLVRMKKLRFLAERQLVLANELMQNPASFWRRLRPHRVEAALVDADLQQYVRQLYYFPETMGMAYSPRTWCSFSKPEVEKVLGSLCTGKAADILGLTAELLKWGGAGLIRVITQKMNKARKEGFPVEWNDRRVVPVYKTGPREEPASYRTIMIAHIFAKVFGKLLEMRLTDWCEEQGVRAPVQAGFRRQFSTLDHLLTLRVIMEEAKRARQPLLILFVDFKKAFDSVARNLIQDQLITLNVPGDLINAIARLYQSVIVKTQQQDTGVDSTLGVIQGCPLSPTLFGPFIEKLFWLSSGEAGVSVGSQRVSMLIFADDIALVGSDEGQMKQHIANLETFCLTTGMQVNLGKTKWLGWGHKAEEAFLFQGQQITECKSYKYLGLEMSSNLSWASGVQSRVDGGRRALFALWGKCDRTGLVAWSLRKHLFDSVVQSAVPYAAPIWGPSASKTSWKKLEVIQKMFLQHELGVKVQTPYSLLLAETGRWPLEVEALFRSIQYARCLQKQEPTRISSQAKLVSMGRGWFANLCSWAARWGFPEERWGEDSSMRERLSVAVVSKLWSLPSPRQQYYLRDICRLQPYTEQSYLRAALSVKERQLVARYRTSSHHLRVEEGRWLGISREDRLCTLCSLGKIENEHHALLVCPRYQSLRVEHGIPCFTDLRDFFSLPPVQISKYIYKVDSCRKEMMQSHLDVVGTRSQ
;
A
#
# COMPACT_ATOMS: atom_id res chain seq x y z
N MET A 1 50.94 14.85 15.93
CA MET A 1 50.64 15.42 17.27
C MET A 1 49.15 15.69 17.55
N ARG A 2 48.27 15.94 16.56
CA ARG A 2 46.81 16.13 16.79
C ARG A 2 45.98 14.84 16.85
N GLU A 3 46.52 13.68 16.46
CA GLU A 3 45.76 12.42 16.31
C GLU A 3 45.51 11.62 17.60
N GLU A 4 46.36 11.67 18.62
CA GLU A 4 46.10 10.96 19.88
C GLU A 4 45.14 11.72 20.83
N ARG A 5 44.91 13.02 20.58
CA ARG A 5 44.33 13.94 21.58
C ARG A 5 42.79 13.89 21.71
N CYS A 6 42.07 13.29 20.76
CA CYS A 6 40.61 13.42 20.66
C CYS A 6 39.80 12.20 21.15
N ARG A 7 40.44 11.12 21.65
CA ARG A 7 39.74 9.87 22.05
C ARG A 7 38.83 10.00 23.28
N ASN A 8 38.93 11.11 24.04
CA ASN A 8 38.25 11.31 25.32
C ASN A 8 37.01 12.23 25.26
N ILE A 9 36.63 12.72 24.08
CA ILE A 9 35.48 13.64 23.93
C ILE A 9 34.21 12.87 23.56
N ARG A 10 33.10 13.16 24.25
CA ARG A 10 31.78 12.51 24.12
C ARG A 10 30.70 13.56 23.92
N ILE A 11 29.79 13.39 22.94
CA ILE A 11 28.71 14.35 22.68
C ILE A 11 27.35 13.80 23.15
N VAL A 12 26.54 14.69 23.72
CA VAL A 12 25.20 14.47 24.25
C VAL A 12 24.28 15.58 23.71
N GLY A 13 23.54 15.40 22.62
CA GLY A 13 22.68 16.50 22.12
C GLY A 13 21.68 16.16 21.03
N LEU A 14 20.72 17.06 20.81
CA LEU A 14 19.69 16.95 19.77
C LEU A 14 20.25 17.34 18.40
N ALA A 15 19.93 16.53 17.40
CA ALA A 15 19.75 16.99 16.02
C ALA A 15 18.36 16.51 15.58
N GLU A 16 17.67 17.15 14.64
CA GLU A 16 16.70 16.46 13.78
C GLU A 16 17.28 16.50 12.36
N ALA A 17 17.41 15.34 11.72
CA ALA A 17 17.96 15.26 10.38
C ALA A 17 16.89 14.70 9.43
N GLU A 18 16.10 15.60 8.86
CA GLU A 18 15.52 15.42 7.53
C GLU A 18 16.24 16.40 6.58
N GLY A 19 16.79 15.90 5.47
CA GLY A 19 17.50 16.71 4.46
C GLY A 19 18.90 16.18 4.09
N GLU A 20 19.00 15.65 2.86
CA GLU A 20 20.24 15.18 2.22
C GLU A 20 21.16 16.34 1.81
N VAL A 21 22.33 16.44 2.44
CA VAL A 21 23.55 16.97 1.81
C VAL A 21 24.69 15.99 2.07
N THR A 22 25.05 15.27 1.00
CA THR A 22 26.29 14.54 0.70
C THR A 22 27.19 14.12 1.88
N LYS A 23 26.83 13.00 2.52
CA LYS A 23 27.75 12.20 3.35
C LYS A 23 28.92 11.60 2.54
N ASP A 24 28.72 11.39 1.24
CA ASP A 24 29.67 10.63 0.41
C ASP A 24 30.86 11.46 -0.14
N LEU A 25 30.82 12.80 -0.07
CA LEU A 25 31.96 13.62 -0.54
C LEU A 25 32.98 13.95 0.56
N VAL A 26 32.57 13.93 1.84
CA VAL A 26 33.46 14.23 2.98
C VAL A 26 34.01 12.96 3.62
N LEU A 27 33.26 11.85 3.60
CA LEU A 27 33.68 10.58 4.20
C LEU A 27 34.67 9.77 3.34
N LYS A 28 34.97 10.21 2.12
CA LYS A 28 35.97 9.55 1.26
C LYS A 28 37.38 10.14 1.40
N PHE A 29 37.54 11.26 2.13
CA PHE A 29 38.82 11.95 2.27
C PHE A 29 39.49 11.79 3.65
N PHE A 30 38.80 11.27 4.66
CA PHE A 30 39.32 11.20 6.05
C PHE A 30 39.04 9.86 6.76
N LYS A 31 38.77 8.79 6.01
CA LYS A 31 38.33 7.51 6.61
C LYS A 31 39.45 6.55 7.02
N ASP A 32 40.70 6.89 6.74
CA ASP A 32 41.80 5.94 6.94
C ASP A 32 42.61 6.16 8.24
N ASP A 33 42.44 7.29 8.95
CA ASP A 33 43.18 7.53 10.20
C ASP A 33 42.28 8.16 11.28
N LEU A 34 41.85 7.34 12.26
CA LEU A 34 41.51 7.66 13.67
C LEU A 34 40.46 6.69 14.26
N ARG A 35 40.88 5.80 15.17
CA ARG A 35 39.97 4.94 15.98
C ARG A 35 39.41 5.73 17.17
N VAL A 36 38.07 5.86 17.26
CA VAL A 36 37.31 6.43 18.38
C VAL A 36 36.97 5.32 19.39
N ALA A 37 37.05 5.61 20.70
CA ALA A 37 36.63 4.69 21.77
C ALA A 37 35.09 4.64 21.89
N GLU A 38 34.52 3.46 22.21
CA GLU A 38 33.07 3.24 22.30
C GLU A 38 32.35 4.27 23.22
N PRO A 39 31.11 4.69 22.88
CA PRO A 39 30.37 5.68 23.65
C PRO A 39 29.92 5.11 25.01
N ALA A 40 30.13 5.86 26.09
CA ALA A 40 29.64 5.52 27.44
C ALA A 40 28.21 6.00 27.75
N VAL A 41 27.39 6.18 26.71
CA VAL A 41 25.99 6.58 26.84
C VAL A 41 25.14 5.32 26.80
N GLU A 42 24.51 4.98 27.92
CA GLU A 42 23.68 3.78 28.02
C GLU A 42 22.30 4.00 27.38
N TYR A 43 21.75 5.22 27.50
CA TYR A 43 20.39 5.52 27.05
C TYR A 43 20.10 7.02 26.92
N VAL A 44 19.24 7.37 25.96
CA VAL A 44 18.66 8.71 25.77
C VAL A 44 17.15 8.59 25.59
N SER A 45 16.35 9.24 26.45
CA SER A 45 14.89 9.36 26.28
C SER A 45 14.43 10.80 26.12
N ARG A 46 13.44 10.99 25.25
CA ARG A 46 12.53 12.15 25.30
C ARG A 46 11.34 11.73 26.17
N VAL A 47 11.10 12.44 27.27
CA VAL A 47 9.90 12.20 28.09
C VAL A 47 8.73 13.00 27.52
N GLY A 48 7.49 12.60 27.85
CA GLY A 48 6.25 13.26 27.40
C GLY A 48 6.25 14.78 27.62
N ARG A 49 5.38 15.49 26.88
CA ARG A 49 5.24 16.95 26.97
C ARG A 49 4.89 17.35 28.41
N SER A 50 5.55 18.40 28.92
CA SER A 50 5.06 19.10 30.12
C SER A 50 3.73 19.80 29.82
N ASP A 51 3.03 20.23 30.86
CA ASP A 51 1.76 20.97 30.76
C ASP A 51 1.86 22.28 29.94
N LYS A 52 3.08 22.79 29.71
CA LYS A 52 3.37 23.96 28.87
C LYS A 52 3.92 23.62 27.47
N GLY A 53 3.95 22.33 27.09
CA GLY A 53 4.34 21.87 25.76
C GLY A 53 5.84 21.64 25.55
N ASP A 54 6.68 21.86 26.56
CA ASP A 54 8.13 21.66 26.50
C ASP A 54 8.52 20.19 26.70
N ARG A 55 9.64 19.75 26.11
CA ARG A 55 10.09 18.35 26.15
C ARG A 55 11.46 18.23 26.84
N PRO A 56 11.54 17.70 28.07
CA PRO A 56 12.83 17.42 28.70
C PRO A 56 13.56 16.28 28.00
N ILE A 57 14.90 16.36 28.00
CA ILE A 57 15.77 15.30 27.53
C ILE A 57 16.50 14.70 28.73
N LEU A 58 16.43 13.38 28.85
CA LEU A 58 17.19 12.63 29.85
C LEU A 58 18.28 11.82 29.16
N VAL A 59 19.47 11.88 29.72
CA VAL A 59 20.63 11.16 29.22
C VAL A 59 21.27 10.41 30.37
N ARG A 60 21.35 9.09 30.26
CA ARG A 60 22.14 8.28 31.19
C ARG A 60 23.54 8.06 30.61
N PHE A 61 24.57 8.50 31.35
CA PHE A 61 25.97 8.36 30.97
C PHE A 61 26.77 7.70 32.10
N LYS A 62 27.83 6.94 31.78
CA LYS A 62 28.76 6.47 32.82
C LYS A 62 29.70 7.60 33.22
N SER A 63 29.79 7.84 34.53
CA SER A 63 30.76 8.73 35.20
C SER A 63 32.22 8.30 34.94
N VAL A 64 33.17 9.11 35.42
CA VAL A 64 34.62 8.86 35.23
C VAL A 64 35.03 7.50 35.81
N GLU A 65 34.41 7.04 36.89
CA GLU A 65 34.64 5.72 37.50
C GLU A 65 33.64 4.63 37.06
N GLY A 66 32.82 4.87 36.02
CA GLY A 66 31.95 3.86 35.42
C GLY A 66 30.54 3.73 36.02
N ARG A 67 30.18 4.51 37.04
CA ARG A 67 28.80 4.53 37.62
C ARG A 67 27.84 5.28 36.69
N GLY A 68 26.66 4.72 36.41
CA GLY A 68 25.63 5.38 35.61
C GLY A 68 25.07 6.63 36.33
N ARG A 69 25.07 7.77 35.64
CA ARG A 69 24.55 9.06 36.09
C ARG A 69 23.51 9.58 35.09
N ILE A 70 22.50 10.30 35.57
CA ILE A 70 21.43 10.83 34.71
C ILE A 70 21.49 12.35 34.64
N LEU A 71 21.72 12.86 33.43
CA LEU A 71 21.72 14.28 33.09
C LEU A 71 20.39 14.69 32.45
N GLY A 72 19.78 15.75 32.98
CA GLY A 72 18.65 16.43 32.35
C GLY A 72 19.08 17.68 31.58
N TYR A 73 18.56 17.89 30.38
CA TYR A 73 18.70 19.18 29.67
C TYR A 73 17.31 19.65 29.23
N TRP A 74 16.97 20.89 29.55
CA TRP A 74 15.65 21.46 29.30
C TRP A 74 15.75 22.85 28.71
N ASN A 75 14.97 23.10 27.66
CA ASN A 75 14.78 24.43 27.09
C ASN A 75 13.47 25.01 27.67
N VAL A 76 13.54 26.02 28.53
CA VAL A 76 12.38 26.55 29.28
C VAL A 76 12.33 28.07 29.18
N ARG A 77 11.15 28.62 28.84
CA ARG A 77 10.91 30.07 28.77
C ARG A 77 10.51 30.64 30.13
N GLY A 78 11.50 31.15 30.86
CA GLY A 78 11.33 31.86 32.14
C GLY A 78 11.03 30.95 33.33
N LEU A 79 11.54 31.33 34.50
CA LEU A 79 11.18 30.74 35.80
C LEU A 79 10.39 31.80 36.59
N SER A 80 9.13 31.51 36.93
CA SER A 80 8.39 32.32 37.91
C SER A 80 8.67 31.80 39.32
N ASP A 81 8.42 32.63 40.34
CA ASP A 81 8.62 32.30 41.76
C ASP A 81 7.78 31.10 42.25
N SER A 82 6.93 30.53 41.40
CA SER A 82 5.92 29.51 41.71
C SER A 82 5.99 28.27 40.82
N VAL A 83 7.16 27.94 40.24
CA VAL A 83 7.29 26.77 39.35
C VAL A 83 7.17 25.46 40.16
N VAL A 84 5.94 24.96 40.29
CA VAL A 84 5.64 23.57 40.62
C VAL A 84 5.59 22.80 39.30
N LEU A 85 6.67 22.10 38.98
CA LEU A 85 6.76 21.23 37.79
C LEU A 85 5.98 19.93 38.07
N GLY A 86 4.65 20.01 37.93
CA GLY A 86 3.72 18.90 38.13
C GLY A 86 3.84 17.80 37.06
N GLY A 87 3.67 16.55 37.48
CA GLY A 87 3.22 15.46 36.60
C GLY A 87 4.12 14.24 36.43
N ILE A 88 5.44 14.31 36.66
CA ILE A 88 6.33 13.13 36.55
C ILE A 88 7.42 13.18 37.63
N ASN A 89 7.61 12.08 38.36
CA ASN A 89 8.62 11.87 39.42
C ASN A 89 10.10 11.94 38.94
N LEU A 90 10.38 12.60 37.81
CA LEU A 90 11.70 12.69 37.14
C LEU A 90 12.81 13.25 38.03
N TRP A 91 12.46 14.21 38.89
CA TRP A 91 13.40 14.85 39.82
C TRP A 91 14.02 13.86 40.82
N LYS A 92 13.39 12.70 41.05
CA LYS A 92 13.93 11.63 41.90
C LYS A 92 15.09 10.87 41.23
N GLU A 93 15.19 10.89 39.91
CA GLU A 93 16.19 10.12 39.16
C GLU A 93 17.34 10.99 38.61
N LEU A 94 17.19 12.31 38.57
CA LEU A 94 18.21 13.23 38.05
C LEU A 94 19.38 13.44 39.02
N ASP A 95 20.60 13.41 38.47
CA ASP A 95 21.83 13.78 39.19
C ASP A 95 22.18 15.25 38.92
N ILE A 96 22.25 15.65 37.65
CA ILE A 96 22.58 17.01 37.21
C ILE A 96 21.51 17.43 36.20
N PHE A 97 21.14 18.72 36.17
CA PHE A 97 20.36 19.24 35.05
C PHE A 97 20.72 20.68 34.70
N ALA A 98 20.49 21.04 33.44
CA ALA A 98 20.65 22.39 32.93
C ALA A 98 19.38 22.90 32.27
N LEU A 99 19.05 24.16 32.55
CA LEU A 99 17.97 24.90 31.91
C LEU A 99 18.57 25.95 30.98
N ALA A 100 18.18 25.92 29.71
CA ALA A 100 18.59 26.87 28.69
C ALA A 100 17.41 27.75 28.24
N GLU A 101 17.73 28.93 27.71
CA GLU A 101 16.80 29.97 27.26
C GLU A 101 15.89 30.58 28.35
N THR A 102 16.29 30.42 29.60
CA THR A 102 15.52 30.90 30.74
C THR A 102 15.93 32.32 31.14
N TRP A 103 15.03 33.07 31.80
CA TRP A 103 15.30 34.38 32.41
C TRP A 103 14.73 34.42 33.84
N GLU A 104 15.36 35.19 34.71
CA GLU A 104 14.94 35.41 36.11
C GLU A 104 13.88 36.53 36.18
N CYS A 105 12.80 36.33 36.93
CA CYS A 105 11.65 37.23 36.94
C CYS A 105 11.73 38.38 37.97
N SER A 106 12.81 38.50 38.73
CA SER A 106 13.06 39.61 39.67
C SER A 106 14.53 39.60 40.09
N ASP A 107 15.12 40.77 40.38
CA ASP A 107 16.56 40.90 40.69
C ASP A 107 16.97 40.36 42.09
N GLU A 108 16.04 39.75 42.85
CA GLU A 108 16.29 39.36 44.26
C GLU A 108 15.86 37.92 44.64
N ALA A 109 15.35 37.10 43.72
CA ALA A 109 14.87 35.75 44.05
C ALA A 109 15.83 34.64 43.58
N SER A 110 16.59 34.04 44.50
CA SER A 110 17.28 32.76 44.21
C SER A 110 16.26 31.63 44.11
N VAL A 111 16.07 31.06 42.91
CA VAL A 111 15.23 29.86 42.73
C VAL A 111 15.87 28.66 43.46
N GLU A 112 15.34 28.33 44.63
CA GLU A 112 15.69 27.11 45.36
C GLU A 112 14.89 25.91 44.83
N ILE A 113 15.61 24.84 44.44
CA ILE A 113 15.01 23.60 43.97
C ILE A 113 15.29 22.53 45.01
N LEU A 114 14.24 22.07 45.69
CA LEU A 114 14.32 21.10 46.79
C LEU A 114 15.15 19.86 46.38
N GLY A 115 16.24 19.61 47.10
CA GLY A 115 17.17 18.50 46.87
C GLY A 115 18.30 18.77 45.85
N PHE A 116 18.36 19.96 45.26
CA PHE A 116 19.39 20.38 44.32
C PHE A 116 20.07 21.70 44.73
N VAL A 117 21.39 21.77 44.55
CA VAL A 117 22.19 22.99 44.70
C VAL A 117 22.43 23.59 43.32
N ARG A 118 22.20 24.90 43.20
CA ARG A 118 22.54 25.67 42.00
C ARG A 118 24.07 25.77 41.87
N ILE A 119 24.63 25.31 40.75
CA ILE A 119 26.07 25.35 40.51
C ILE A 119 26.47 26.70 39.91
N VAL A 120 25.77 27.12 38.85
CA VAL A 120 26.04 28.36 38.13
C VAL A 120 24.80 28.79 37.36
N ALA A 121 24.57 30.09 37.30
CA ALA A 121 23.53 30.69 36.48
C ALA A 121 24.07 31.94 35.81
N VAL A 122 23.89 32.01 34.49
CA VAL A 122 24.38 33.12 33.67
C VAL A 122 23.19 33.70 32.93
N TRP A 123 22.68 34.83 33.44
CA TRP A 123 21.51 35.52 32.91
C TRP A 123 21.91 36.79 32.12
N ASN A 124 21.00 37.29 31.29
CA ASN A 124 21.09 38.63 30.69
C ASN A 124 20.01 39.53 31.32
N LYS A 125 20.37 40.76 31.71
CA LYS A 125 19.43 41.72 32.31
C LYS A 125 18.36 42.15 31.29
N LYS A 126 17.11 42.24 31.76
CA LYS A 126 15.86 42.51 31.00
C LYS A 126 15.96 43.52 29.85
N ARG A 127 15.30 43.21 28.73
CA ARG A 127 14.40 44.15 28.02
C ARG A 127 13.33 43.39 27.23
N PHE A 128 12.07 43.64 27.59
CA PHE A 128 10.88 43.10 26.94
C PHE A 128 10.67 43.83 25.60
N GLN A 129 10.84 43.16 24.47
CA GLN A 129 10.21 43.54 23.20
C GLN A 129 9.56 42.28 22.60
N ARG A 130 8.33 42.43 22.11
CA ARG A 130 7.48 41.34 21.58
C ARG A 130 8.26 40.49 20.55
N GLY A 131 8.61 39.27 20.96
CA GLY A 131 9.49 38.32 20.27
C GLY A 131 10.14 37.36 21.28
N ARG A 132 10.73 36.23 20.84
CA ARG A 132 11.37 35.25 21.74
C ARG A 132 12.42 35.96 22.61
N GLY A 133 12.26 35.96 23.94
CA GLY A 133 13.14 36.65 24.88
C GLY A 133 14.60 36.17 24.90
N PHE A 134 15.50 37.05 25.33
CA PHE A 134 16.93 36.80 25.46
C PHE A 134 17.22 35.92 26.69
N GLY A 135 17.32 34.61 26.50
CA GLY A 135 17.54 33.66 27.60
C GLY A 135 19.01 33.39 27.94
N GLY A 136 19.25 32.86 29.14
CA GLY A 136 20.53 32.43 29.69
C GLY A 136 20.60 30.92 29.98
N LEU A 137 21.67 30.48 30.64
CA LEU A 137 21.91 29.07 31.01
C LEU A 137 22.09 28.97 32.53
N ALA A 138 21.36 28.05 33.16
CA ALA A 138 21.48 27.77 34.59
C ALA A 138 21.56 26.26 34.86
N ILE A 139 22.43 25.85 35.78
CA ILE A 139 22.78 24.44 36.02
C ILE A 139 22.68 24.13 37.51
N TRP A 140 22.08 22.98 37.84
CA TRP A 140 21.91 22.46 39.20
C TRP A 140 22.42 21.03 39.32
N SER A 141 22.82 20.64 40.53
CA SER A 141 23.18 19.26 40.89
C SER A 141 22.54 18.84 42.20
N ARG A 142 22.24 17.55 42.34
CA ARG A 142 21.67 17.01 43.59
C ARG A 142 22.63 17.18 44.78
N ASN A 143 22.07 17.53 45.96
CA ASN A 143 22.85 17.91 47.16
C ASN A 143 23.86 16.87 47.66
N ARG A 144 23.66 15.58 47.34
CA ARG A 144 24.53 14.46 47.78
C ARG A 144 24.98 13.59 46.60
N LEU A 145 25.68 14.18 45.62
CA LEU A 145 26.11 13.44 44.42
C LEU A 145 27.32 12.52 44.62
N GLY A 146 28.09 12.71 45.69
CA GLY A 146 29.36 12.00 45.92
C GLY A 146 30.49 12.38 44.96
N VAL A 147 30.32 13.46 44.18
CA VAL A 147 31.28 14.00 43.21
C VAL A 147 31.45 15.49 43.50
N LYS A 148 32.69 15.97 43.54
CA LYS A 148 32.96 17.41 43.68
C LYS A 148 32.80 18.08 42.32
N ILE A 149 31.82 18.98 42.21
CA ILE A 149 31.56 19.74 40.98
C ILE A 149 32.09 21.16 41.15
N THR A 150 32.89 21.62 40.19
CA THR A 150 33.42 22.99 40.15
C THR A 150 33.21 23.60 38.77
N VAL A 151 32.98 24.89 38.68
CA VAL A 151 32.87 25.58 37.38
C VAL A 151 34.29 25.77 36.85
N ALA A 152 34.66 24.99 35.83
CA ALA A 152 35.98 25.04 35.21
C ALA A 152 36.12 26.27 34.31
N HIS A 153 35.04 26.64 33.62
CA HIS A 153 35.04 27.82 32.76
C HIS A 153 33.63 28.30 32.44
N VAL A 154 33.45 29.62 32.40
CA VAL A 154 32.29 30.29 31.81
C VAL A 154 32.81 31.11 30.64
N ASP A 155 32.28 30.84 29.45
CA ASP A 155 32.64 31.60 28.26
C ASP A 155 32.24 33.08 28.42
N ALA A 156 33.12 34.00 28.02
CA ALA A 156 32.89 35.44 28.16
C ALA A 156 31.69 35.91 27.31
N ARG A 157 31.39 35.21 26.21
CA ARG A 157 30.23 35.46 25.35
C ARG A 157 29.00 34.64 25.77
N LYS A 158 29.10 33.92 26.90
CA LYS A 158 28.04 33.10 27.51
C LYS A 158 27.51 32.00 26.59
N GLN A 159 28.31 31.56 25.62
CA GLN A 159 27.91 30.53 24.65
C GLN A 159 28.10 29.11 25.19
N PHE A 160 28.94 28.92 26.21
CA PHE A 160 29.07 27.64 26.87
C PHE A 160 29.61 27.77 28.30
N ILE A 161 29.32 26.76 29.11
CA ILE A 161 29.81 26.63 30.48
C ILE A 161 30.38 25.23 30.65
N CYS A 162 31.60 25.13 31.18
CA CYS A 162 32.25 23.87 31.50
C CYS A 162 32.28 23.66 33.02
N LEU A 163 31.79 22.50 33.44
CA LEU A 163 31.88 22.00 34.80
C LEU A 163 32.93 20.91 34.87
N GLN A 164 33.84 20.99 35.83
CA GLN A 164 34.74 19.89 36.18
C GLN A 164 34.08 19.03 37.25
N LEU A 165 34.00 17.73 36.96
CA LEU A 165 33.52 16.67 37.83
C LEU A 165 34.75 15.93 38.39
N GLN A 166 34.91 15.93 39.71
CA GLN A 166 35.98 15.19 40.39
C GLN A 166 35.39 14.11 41.30
N GLU A 167 35.67 12.85 40.97
CA GLU A 167 35.26 11.65 41.72
C GLU A 167 36.55 10.95 42.15
N GLY A 168 36.87 10.99 43.45
CA GLY A 168 38.15 10.50 43.98
C GLY A 168 39.37 11.22 43.37
N ARG A 169 40.29 10.45 42.77
CA ARG A 169 41.48 10.97 42.05
C ARG A 169 41.19 11.27 40.57
N SER A 170 40.01 10.89 40.07
CA SER A 170 39.66 10.97 38.67
C SER A 170 38.93 12.28 38.35
N LYS A 171 39.24 12.89 37.20
CA LYS A 171 38.65 14.16 36.74
C LYS A 171 37.97 13.97 35.38
N GLY A 172 36.87 14.69 35.15
CA GLY A 172 36.20 14.80 33.85
C GLY A 172 35.47 16.13 33.72
N PHE A 173 34.99 16.46 32.53
CA PHE A 173 34.46 17.78 32.20
C PHE A 173 33.11 17.70 31.49
N LEU A 174 32.09 18.41 31.97
CA LEU A 174 30.77 18.50 31.36
C LEU A 174 30.52 19.92 30.86
N VAL A 175 30.46 20.08 29.55
CA VAL A 175 30.35 21.36 28.84
C VAL A 175 28.93 21.52 28.31
N PHE A 176 28.21 22.52 28.80
CA PHE A 176 26.90 22.90 28.30
C PHE A 176 27.01 24.04 27.29
N THR A 177 26.48 23.87 26.08
CA THR A 177 26.55 24.85 24.99
C THR A 177 25.18 25.45 24.67
N TYR A 178 25.15 26.75 24.43
CA TYR A 178 23.98 27.54 24.05
C TYR A 178 24.33 28.52 22.91
N PHE A 179 23.53 28.51 21.85
CA PHE A 179 23.68 29.43 20.72
C PHE A 179 22.52 30.44 20.67
N ALA A 180 22.84 31.72 20.88
CA ALA A 180 21.85 32.80 20.82
C ALA A 180 21.31 32.99 19.38
N PRO A 181 20.03 33.37 19.20
CA PRO A 181 19.44 33.68 17.89
C PRO A 181 20.02 34.94 17.23
N LEU A 182 19.95 34.99 15.89
CA LEU A 182 20.29 36.17 15.08
C LEU A 182 19.50 37.40 15.59
N GLY A 183 20.17 38.51 15.89
CA GLY A 183 19.54 39.72 16.45
C GLY A 183 19.50 39.80 17.99
N SER A 184 20.04 38.80 18.70
CA SER A 184 20.32 38.92 20.14
C SER A 184 21.50 39.87 20.41
N PRO A 185 21.53 40.65 21.51
CA PRO A 185 22.73 41.39 21.94
C PRO A 185 23.94 40.48 22.18
N ALA A 186 23.71 39.20 22.48
CA ALA A 186 24.74 38.17 22.59
C ALA A 186 25.14 37.55 21.23
N TYR A 187 24.37 37.83 20.17
CA TYR A 187 24.72 37.50 18.80
C TYR A 187 25.61 38.62 18.25
N VAL A 188 26.89 38.55 18.58
CA VAL A 188 27.89 39.44 17.99
C VAL A 188 27.99 39.06 16.51
N ALA A 189 27.71 40.01 15.61
CA ALA A 189 28.02 39.86 14.19
C ALA A 189 29.50 39.51 14.10
N LEU A 190 29.80 38.28 13.73
CA LEU A 190 31.18 37.85 13.54
C LEU A 190 31.76 38.74 12.45
N GLU A 191 32.87 39.41 12.73
CA GLU A 191 33.69 39.99 11.68
C GLU A 191 33.93 38.90 10.62
N GLU A 192 33.83 39.27 9.34
CA GLU A 192 33.98 38.31 8.25
C GLU A 192 35.28 37.51 8.42
N GLY A 193 35.15 36.21 8.72
CA GLY A 193 36.28 35.29 8.89
C GLY A 193 36.58 34.86 10.33
N ALA A 194 35.97 35.43 11.37
CA ALA A 194 36.16 34.97 12.75
C ALA A 194 35.37 33.68 13.04
N ASP A 195 36.04 32.61 13.48
CA ASP A 195 35.39 31.36 13.91
C ASP A 195 34.82 31.52 15.34
N PRO A 196 33.48 31.52 15.52
CA PRO A 196 32.84 31.69 16.82
C PRO A 196 33.13 30.55 17.79
N LEU A 197 33.55 29.39 17.28
CA LEU A 197 33.73 28.17 18.04
C LEU A 197 35.20 27.88 18.31
N PHE A 198 36.11 28.72 17.80
CA PHE A 198 37.55 28.55 17.95
C PHE A 198 37.97 28.40 19.42
N GLU A 199 37.43 29.25 20.31
CA GLU A 199 37.72 29.16 21.75
C GLU A 199 37.09 27.94 22.41
N LEU A 200 35.85 27.55 22.04
CA LEU A 200 35.23 26.31 22.52
C LEU A 200 36.09 25.10 22.12
N THR A 201 36.47 25.02 20.84
CA THR A 201 37.32 23.98 20.27
C THR A 201 38.66 23.92 21.00
N ARG A 202 39.35 25.05 21.16
CA ARG A 202 40.65 25.11 21.84
C ARG A 202 40.56 24.64 23.29
N LYS A 203 39.49 25.00 24.01
CA LYS A 203 39.32 24.61 25.42
C LYS A 203 38.87 23.17 25.60
N VAL A 204 37.97 22.67 24.77
CA VAL A 204 37.57 21.25 24.78
C VAL A 204 38.77 20.36 24.53
N CYS A 205 39.65 20.71 23.59
CA CYS A 205 40.90 19.97 23.35
C CYS A 205 41.82 19.96 24.58
N ARG A 206 41.95 21.08 25.30
CA ARG A 206 42.74 21.12 26.54
C ARG A 206 42.12 20.28 27.64
N TRP A 207 40.81 20.38 27.86
CA TRP A 207 40.13 19.56 28.87
C TRP A 207 40.18 18.07 28.57
N SER A 208 40.17 17.68 27.29
CA SER A 208 40.32 16.27 26.91
C SER A 208 41.69 15.68 27.22
N GLU A 209 42.72 16.52 27.42
CA GLU A 209 44.04 16.09 27.90
C GLU A 209 44.02 15.76 29.40
N GLU A 210 43.12 16.37 30.17
CA GLU A 210 43.02 16.17 31.63
C GLU A 210 41.98 15.11 32.05
N GLY A 211 41.00 14.81 31.19
CA GLY A 211 39.95 13.83 31.48
C GLY A 211 38.87 13.77 30.39
N PRO A 212 37.89 12.84 30.48
CA PRO A 212 36.80 12.77 29.53
C PRO A 212 35.96 14.05 29.50
N VAL A 213 35.60 14.52 28.30
CA VAL A 213 34.78 15.72 28.10
C VAL A 213 33.42 15.33 27.53
N TRP A 214 32.34 15.72 28.19
CA TRP A 214 30.96 15.55 27.72
C TRP A 214 30.40 16.88 27.24
N LEU A 215 29.94 16.97 25.99
CA LEU A 215 29.33 18.17 25.42
C LEU A 215 27.80 18.02 25.39
N ALA A 216 27.08 18.90 26.08
CA ALA A 216 25.62 18.90 26.19
C ALA A 216 25.01 20.19 25.60
N GLY A 217 24.00 20.10 24.74
CA GLY A 217 23.35 21.30 24.20
C GLY A 217 22.30 21.04 23.12
N ASP A 218 21.60 22.10 22.74
CA ASP A 218 20.72 22.12 21.57
C ASP A 218 21.52 22.61 20.34
N PHE A 219 21.86 21.68 19.46
CA PHE A 219 22.69 21.95 18.27
C PHE A 219 21.84 22.21 17.01
N ASN A 220 20.51 22.30 17.16
CA ASN A 220 19.64 22.77 16.09
C ASN A 220 19.76 24.29 15.96
N SER A 221 20.41 24.75 14.90
CA SER A 221 20.59 26.16 14.62
C SER A 221 19.26 26.87 14.36
N ARG A 222 19.04 28.00 15.05
CA ARG A 222 17.91 28.91 14.85
C ARG A 222 18.05 29.63 13.50
N SER A 223 17.25 29.23 12.52
CA SER A 223 17.11 29.88 11.22
C SER A 223 16.29 31.17 11.35
N MET A 224 16.85 32.33 11.01
CA MET A 224 16.03 33.50 10.65
C MET A 224 16.07 33.66 9.13
N SER A 225 14.93 33.42 8.47
CA SER A 225 14.54 34.26 7.35
C SER A 225 13.67 35.39 7.92
N MET A 226 13.99 36.64 7.58
CA MET A 226 13.13 37.78 7.85
C MET A 226 11.72 37.48 7.34
N HIS A 227 10.73 37.43 8.23
CA HIS A 227 9.37 37.73 7.80
C HIS A 227 9.32 39.24 7.59
N GLY A 228 9.36 39.66 6.32
CA GLY A 228 8.95 41.00 5.96
C GLY A 228 7.47 41.15 6.31
N VAL A 229 7.18 41.73 7.48
CA VAL A 229 5.87 42.31 7.71
C VAL A 229 5.82 43.57 6.87
N ALA A 230 5.28 43.46 5.66
CA ALA A 230 4.68 44.62 5.03
C ALA A 230 3.49 45.00 5.93
N VAL A 231 3.67 46.08 6.69
CA VAL A 231 2.57 46.75 7.38
C VAL A 231 1.72 47.38 6.28
N GLN A 232 0.70 46.65 5.82
CA GLN A 232 -0.48 47.29 5.26
C GLN A 232 -1.52 47.37 6.36
N GLU A 233 -1.84 48.61 6.72
CA GLU A 233 -2.92 49.00 7.60
C GLU A 233 -4.22 48.32 7.17
N LEU A 234 -4.67 47.36 7.98
CA LEU A 234 -6.07 46.97 8.03
C LEU A 234 -6.47 47.05 9.49
N GLY A 235 -7.08 48.19 9.81
CA GLY A 235 -7.54 48.55 11.12
C GLY A 235 -8.59 47.57 11.67
N SER A 236 -8.59 47.49 12.99
CA SER A 236 -9.79 47.38 13.83
C SER A 236 -10.92 46.49 13.30
N GLN A 237 -10.78 45.17 13.42
CA GLN A 237 -11.90 44.23 13.63
C GLN A 237 -11.35 42.81 13.79
N LEU A 238 -11.15 42.37 15.04
CA LEU A 238 -11.20 40.98 15.54
C LEU A 238 -10.56 40.94 16.95
N TRP A 239 -11.16 41.66 17.89
CA TRP A 239 -10.91 41.44 19.32
C TRP A 239 -12.26 41.18 19.98
N LYS A 240 -12.60 39.91 20.17
CA LYS A 240 -13.56 39.46 21.18
C LYS A 240 -12.85 38.48 22.10
N ARG A 241 -12.81 38.84 23.40
CA ARG A 241 -12.43 37.98 24.51
C ARG A 241 -13.49 36.88 24.69
N ALA A 242 -13.04 35.63 24.62
CA ALA A 242 -13.60 34.45 25.28
C ALA A 242 -12.37 33.56 25.53
N GLY A 243 -11.93 33.32 26.77
CA GLY A 243 -12.57 32.41 27.72
C GLY A 243 -11.84 31.06 27.65
N SER A 244 -10.88 30.84 28.57
CA SER A 244 -10.11 29.60 28.86
C SER A 244 -9.33 28.94 27.71
N ASP A 245 -8.05 28.65 28.00
CA ASP A 245 -7.05 27.91 27.21
C ASP A 245 -6.46 28.63 25.99
N GLU A 246 -5.40 29.41 26.23
CA GLU A 246 -4.48 29.92 25.20
C GLU A 246 -3.72 28.75 24.54
N VAL A 247 -4.27 28.18 23.47
CA VAL A 247 -3.53 27.30 22.57
C VAL A 247 -2.71 28.15 21.60
N LEU A 248 -1.42 28.32 21.90
CA LEU A 248 -0.43 28.78 20.92
C LEU A 248 -0.18 27.66 19.90
N GLU A 249 -0.75 27.80 18.71
CA GLU A 249 -0.46 26.92 17.58
C GLU A 249 0.99 27.13 17.12
N ARG A 250 1.82 26.06 17.23
CA ARG A 250 3.21 26.08 16.77
C ARG A 250 3.27 25.61 15.32
N VAL A 251 3.42 26.54 14.39
CA VAL A 251 3.96 26.26 13.05
C VAL A 251 5.47 26.52 13.11
N SER A 252 6.29 25.47 13.03
CA SER A 252 7.74 25.61 12.82
C SER A 252 8.13 24.83 11.58
N GLU A 253 8.28 25.54 10.46
CA GLU A 253 9.07 25.12 9.31
C GLU A 253 10.52 25.56 9.54
N ASP A 254 11.28 24.79 10.31
CA ASP A 254 12.71 25.02 10.52
C ASP A 254 13.50 24.38 9.36
N GLU A 255 13.54 25.02 8.18
CA GLU A 255 14.40 24.59 7.06
C GLU A 255 15.29 25.73 6.54
N GLY A 256 16.51 25.81 7.09
CA GLY A 256 17.60 26.62 6.54
C GLY A 256 18.82 26.64 7.45
N ARG A 257 19.86 25.84 7.15
CA ARG A 257 21.13 25.82 7.90
C ARG A 257 21.94 27.09 7.61
N ASN A 258 22.46 27.74 8.65
CA ASN A 258 23.46 28.80 8.47
C ASN A 258 24.88 28.21 8.33
N ASN A 259 25.85 29.02 7.87
CA ASN A 259 27.26 28.63 7.73
C ASN A 259 27.89 28.18 9.06
N LEU A 260 27.46 28.74 10.19
CA LEU A 260 27.90 28.34 11.55
C LEU A 260 27.61 26.86 11.85
N THR A 261 26.42 26.40 11.47
CA THR A 261 25.96 25.03 11.72
C THR A 261 26.76 24.05 10.89
N ASN A 262 26.99 24.40 9.63
CA ASN A 262 27.83 23.58 8.75
C ASN A 262 29.28 23.54 9.26
N PHE A 263 29.82 24.65 9.77
CA PHE A 263 31.16 24.71 10.35
C PHE A 263 31.28 23.90 11.66
N PHE A 264 30.31 24.01 12.58
CA PHE A 264 30.29 23.19 13.79
C PHE A 264 30.14 21.70 13.46
N MET A 265 29.27 21.35 12.52
CA MET A 265 29.11 19.97 12.06
C MET A 265 30.39 19.46 11.37
N GLN A 266 31.12 20.31 10.65
CA GLN A 266 32.45 20.00 10.12
C GLN A 266 33.48 19.79 11.24
N PHE A 267 33.50 20.64 12.27
CA PHE A 267 34.34 20.48 13.45
C PHE A 267 34.07 19.15 14.18
N VAL A 268 32.81 18.88 14.53
CA VAL A 268 32.34 17.63 15.15
C VAL A 268 32.77 16.41 14.32
N ASN A 269 32.58 16.46 12.99
CA ASN A 269 32.99 15.39 12.09
C ASN A 269 34.52 15.26 11.99
N SER A 270 35.26 16.37 11.96
CA SER A 270 36.73 16.39 11.88
C SER A 270 37.40 15.86 13.15
N CYS A 271 36.71 15.93 14.29
CA CYS A 271 37.15 15.36 15.56
C CYS A 271 36.61 13.94 15.80
N GLY A 272 35.92 13.33 14.83
CA GLY A 272 35.38 11.97 14.95
C GLY A 272 34.19 11.84 15.92
N LEU A 273 33.55 12.94 16.30
CA LEU A 273 32.50 12.96 17.31
C LEU A 273 31.13 12.64 16.70
N THR A 274 30.32 11.84 17.39
CA THR A 274 28.98 11.45 16.94
C THR A 274 27.90 12.14 17.77
N ILE A 275 26.97 12.86 17.11
CA ILE A 275 25.80 13.47 17.77
C ILE A 275 24.69 12.42 17.89
N LEU A 276 24.21 12.17 19.11
CA LEU A 276 23.15 11.20 19.40
C LEU A 276 21.75 11.79 19.20
N ASN A 277 21.21 11.59 18.00
CA ASN A 277 19.83 11.94 17.69
C ASN A 277 18.84 10.85 18.16
N GLY A 278 17.95 11.19 19.09
CA GLY A 278 16.92 10.34 19.67
C GLY A 278 15.87 9.83 18.68
N SER A 279 16.25 8.92 17.79
CA SER A 279 15.33 8.13 16.97
C SER A 279 15.43 6.66 17.37
N ARG A 280 14.36 6.11 17.94
CA ARG A 280 14.11 4.65 17.94
C ARG A 280 14.14 4.21 16.48
N LYS A 281 15.24 3.59 16.04
CA LYS A 281 15.26 2.85 14.77
C LYS A 281 14.39 1.62 14.95
N THR A 282 13.10 1.73 14.66
CA THR A 282 12.45 0.63 13.94
C THR A 282 13.27 0.44 12.67
N LEU A 283 13.82 -0.77 12.48
CA LEU A 283 14.55 -1.13 11.28
C LEU A 283 13.65 -0.85 10.07
N LYS A 284 13.91 0.25 9.36
CA LYS A 284 13.24 0.54 8.08
C LYS A 284 13.49 -0.67 7.18
N SER A 285 12.41 -1.30 6.71
CA SER A 285 12.47 -2.50 5.87
C SER A 285 13.45 -2.30 4.72
N VAL A 286 14.46 -3.16 4.62
CA VAL A 286 15.37 -3.15 3.47
C VAL A 286 14.64 -3.85 2.33
N CYS A 287 14.18 -3.09 1.33
CA CYS A 287 13.51 -3.65 0.16
C CYS A 287 14.54 -3.88 -0.95
N PRO A 288 14.84 -5.13 -1.30
CA PRO A 288 15.85 -5.41 -2.29
C PRO A 288 15.30 -5.19 -3.72
N VAL A 289 16.11 -4.61 -4.61
CA VAL A 289 15.75 -4.30 -6.01
C VAL A 289 16.28 -5.42 -6.93
N ARG A 290 15.54 -5.76 -7.99
CA ARG A 290 15.86 -6.92 -8.85
C ARG A 290 17.24 -6.86 -9.53
N GLU A 291 17.72 -5.67 -9.86
CA GLU A 291 19.02 -5.45 -10.50
C GLU A 291 20.19 -5.83 -9.58
N ASP A 292 20.00 -5.71 -8.27
CA ASP A 292 21.00 -5.98 -7.25
C ASP A 292 21.00 -7.45 -6.76
N ARG A 293 20.14 -8.31 -7.34
CA ARG A 293 20.03 -9.72 -6.95
C ARG A 293 21.37 -10.44 -7.06
N ARG A 294 22.06 -10.31 -8.20
CA ARG A 294 23.32 -11.03 -8.47
C ARG A 294 24.42 -10.59 -7.51
N LEU A 295 24.43 -9.30 -7.15
CA LEU A 295 25.38 -8.73 -6.19
C LEU A 295 25.12 -9.27 -4.78
N TYR A 296 23.86 -9.31 -4.36
CA TYR A 296 23.46 -9.90 -3.08
C TYR A 296 23.78 -11.39 -3.02
N GLU A 297 23.49 -12.14 -4.08
CA GLU A 297 23.77 -13.57 -4.19
C GLU A 297 25.27 -13.87 -4.08
N SER A 298 26.10 -13.18 -4.86
CA SER A 298 27.56 -13.32 -4.81
C SER A 298 28.15 -12.91 -3.46
N GLU A 299 27.64 -11.83 -2.85
CA GLU A 299 28.08 -11.38 -1.52
C GLU A 299 27.69 -12.37 -0.43
N MET A 300 26.48 -12.94 -0.49
CA MET A 300 26.04 -13.98 0.43
C MET A 300 26.86 -15.26 0.26
N GLU A 301 27.13 -15.71 -0.96
CA GLU A 301 27.94 -16.91 -1.21
C GLU A 301 29.36 -16.76 -0.68
N ARG A 302 29.97 -15.57 -0.81
CA ARG A 302 31.29 -15.30 -0.25
C ARG A 302 31.28 -15.31 1.28
N GLN A 303 30.23 -14.82 1.91
CA GLN A 303 30.17 -14.70 3.37
C GLN A 303 29.69 -15.97 4.09
N VAL A 304 28.88 -16.81 3.46
CA VAL A 304 28.23 -17.96 4.12
C VAL A 304 29.21 -19.11 4.44
N GLY A 305 30.41 -19.15 3.87
CA GLY A 305 31.47 -20.12 4.25
C GLY A 305 31.04 -21.61 4.24
N SER A 306 31.88 -22.49 4.82
CA SER A 306 31.59 -23.92 4.98
C SER A 306 31.14 -24.33 6.39
N GLY A 307 31.15 -23.41 7.36
CA GLY A 307 30.81 -23.66 8.76
C GLY A 307 29.30 -23.63 9.07
N GLU A 308 28.93 -24.13 10.26
CA GLU A 308 27.57 -24.00 10.79
C GLU A 308 27.36 -22.60 11.37
N LEU A 309 26.29 -21.92 10.95
CA LEU A 309 25.89 -20.60 11.47
C LEU A 309 24.67 -20.73 12.38
N SER A 310 24.58 -19.95 13.45
CA SER A 310 23.42 -19.80 14.33
C SER A 310 22.27 -19.04 13.65
N SER A 311 21.05 -19.12 14.20
CA SER A 311 19.88 -18.40 13.64
C SER A 311 20.04 -16.88 13.70
N GLU A 312 20.68 -16.38 14.77
CA GLU A 312 20.98 -14.97 14.96
C GLU A 312 22.08 -14.50 14.01
N GLU A 313 23.12 -15.32 13.84
CA GLU A 313 24.22 -15.05 12.92
C GLU A 313 23.72 -14.95 11.47
N ILE A 314 22.88 -15.89 11.03
CA ILE A 314 22.26 -15.86 9.69
C ILE A 314 21.42 -14.60 9.51
N THR A 315 20.61 -14.25 10.52
CA THR A 315 19.75 -13.06 10.45
C THR A 315 20.58 -11.78 10.38
N SER A 316 21.61 -11.67 11.22
CA SER A 316 22.55 -10.56 11.23
C SER A 316 23.26 -10.44 9.88
N LEU A 317 23.76 -11.56 9.35
CA LEU A 317 24.44 -11.66 8.07
C LEU A 317 23.57 -11.18 6.91
N MET A 318 22.32 -11.64 6.85
CA MET A 318 21.37 -11.23 5.82
C MET A 318 21.08 -9.73 5.90
N LEU A 319 20.88 -9.19 7.09
CA LEU A 319 20.61 -7.76 7.29
C LEU A 319 21.82 -6.89 6.99
N SER A 320 23.03 -7.30 7.40
CA SER A 320 24.26 -6.58 7.11
C SER A 320 24.56 -6.57 5.61
N THR A 321 24.40 -7.71 4.94
CA THR A 321 24.59 -7.84 3.50
C THR A 321 23.53 -7.07 2.73
N ALA A 322 22.27 -7.12 3.15
CA ALA A 322 21.21 -6.32 2.56
C ALA A 322 21.50 -4.81 2.69
N ARG A 323 21.96 -4.34 3.85
CA ARG A 323 22.34 -2.92 4.02
C ARG A 323 23.53 -2.53 3.16
N LYS A 324 24.52 -3.43 3.04
CA LYS A 324 25.71 -3.24 2.20
C LYS A 324 25.35 -3.13 0.71
N VAL A 325 24.43 -3.96 0.25
CA VAL A 325 24.04 -4.04 -1.17
C VAL A 325 23.00 -2.99 -1.54
N PHE A 326 21.98 -2.75 -0.71
CA PHE A 326 20.79 -1.97 -1.11
C PHE A 326 20.75 -0.51 -0.61
N GLY A 327 21.59 -0.11 0.37
CA GLY A 327 21.67 1.29 0.83
C GLY A 327 20.36 1.93 1.35
N LYS A 328 20.38 3.24 1.65
CA LYS A 328 19.17 4.02 2.02
C LYS A 328 18.46 4.55 0.76
N PRO A 329 17.11 4.66 0.75
CA PRO A 329 16.40 5.29 -0.36
C PRO A 329 16.68 6.81 -0.40
N ARG A 330 17.05 7.31 -1.58
CA ARG A 330 17.27 8.74 -1.88
C ARG A 330 15.95 9.53 -1.84
N SER A 331 15.98 10.76 -1.32
CA SER A 331 14.85 11.68 -1.36
C SER A 331 14.82 12.43 -2.71
N ARG A 332 13.64 12.79 -3.23
CA ARG A 332 13.48 13.40 -4.57
C ARG A 332 12.96 14.84 -4.48
N GLY A 333 13.77 15.79 -4.94
CA GLY A 333 13.30 17.07 -5.45
C GLY A 333 12.55 16.92 -6.79
N LYS A 334 11.96 18.01 -7.30
CA LYS A 334 11.26 18.01 -8.61
C LYS A 334 12.29 17.86 -9.75
N SER A 335 12.58 16.61 -10.13
CA SER A 335 13.66 16.24 -11.07
C SER A 335 13.58 16.82 -12.49
N TRP A 336 12.52 17.57 -12.84
CA TRP A 336 12.32 18.16 -14.17
C TRP A 336 12.52 19.67 -14.21
N PHE A 337 12.62 20.31 -13.04
CA PHE A 337 12.86 21.75 -12.93
C PHE A 337 14.36 21.96 -12.77
N ASP A 338 15.02 22.33 -13.87
CA ASP A 338 16.47 22.43 -14.01
C ASP A 338 16.95 23.89 -14.11
N ASP A 339 18.26 24.08 -14.22
CA ASP A 339 18.88 25.41 -14.28
C ASP A 339 18.39 26.26 -15.45
N HIS A 340 17.98 25.63 -16.57
CA HIS A 340 17.36 26.34 -17.69
C HIS A 340 15.98 26.93 -17.31
N CYS A 341 15.21 26.23 -16.46
CA CYS A 341 13.95 26.75 -15.93
C CYS A 341 14.19 27.89 -14.93
N VAL A 342 15.25 27.80 -14.12
CA VAL A 342 15.66 28.87 -13.20
C VAL A 342 16.08 30.12 -13.98
N GLU A 343 16.89 29.93 -15.03
CA GLU A 343 17.40 31.01 -15.87
C GLU A 343 16.29 31.70 -16.67
N ALA A 344 15.39 30.92 -17.29
CA ALA A 344 14.23 31.48 -17.99
C ALA A 344 13.26 32.20 -17.03
N ARG A 345 13.14 31.74 -15.78
CA ARG A 345 12.36 32.42 -14.74
C ARG A 345 13.00 33.75 -14.36
N ARG A 346 14.32 33.78 -14.17
CA ARG A 346 15.09 35.00 -13.87
C ARG A 346 14.91 36.03 -14.99
N LYS A 347 15.09 35.61 -16.25
CA LYS A 347 14.86 36.48 -17.43
C LYS A 347 13.43 37.00 -17.53
N ALA A 348 12.42 36.19 -17.20
CA ALA A 348 11.03 36.65 -17.19
C ALA A 348 10.74 37.66 -16.06
N ILE A 349 11.44 37.56 -14.92
CA ILE A 349 11.32 38.48 -13.79
C ILE A 349 12.09 39.79 -14.06
N SER A 350 13.25 39.72 -14.72
CA SER A 350 14.13 40.87 -14.96
C SER A 350 13.84 41.66 -16.25
N ALA A 351 12.89 41.21 -17.09
CA ALA A 351 12.59 41.86 -18.37
C ALA A 351 11.74 43.14 -18.20
N SER A 352 12.15 44.22 -18.87
CA SER A 352 11.43 45.49 -19.02
C SER A 352 10.28 45.39 -20.05
N ASP A 353 9.33 46.33 -20.03
CA ASP A 353 8.35 46.47 -21.12
C ASP A 353 9.05 47.03 -22.36
N PRO A 354 8.89 46.46 -23.58
CA PRO A 354 7.84 45.53 -24.06
C PRO A 354 8.24 44.02 -24.11
N GLU A 355 9.46 43.65 -23.71
CA GLU A 355 9.99 42.27 -23.85
C GLU A 355 9.44 41.29 -22.80
N ARG A 356 8.86 41.81 -21.71
CA ARG A 356 8.33 41.06 -20.57
C ARG A 356 7.30 40.00 -20.97
N VAL A 357 6.42 40.31 -21.93
CA VAL A 357 5.38 39.39 -22.41
C VAL A 357 6.00 38.21 -23.16
N ALA A 358 7.00 38.48 -24.02
CA ALA A 358 7.70 37.46 -24.78
C ALA A 358 8.55 36.56 -23.85
N ALA A 359 9.26 37.15 -22.88
CA ALA A 359 10.07 36.42 -21.89
C ALA A 359 9.19 35.52 -21.00
N HIS A 360 8.04 36.01 -20.53
CA HIS A 360 7.07 35.20 -19.78
C HIS A 360 6.47 34.08 -20.63
N LYS A 361 6.15 34.34 -21.89
CA LYS A 361 5.61 33.32 -22.82
C LYS A 361 6.66 32.22 -23.08
N SER A 362 7.91 32.59 -23.30
CA SER A 362 9.04 31.66 -23.47
C SER A 362 9.30 30.83 -22.21
N TYR A 363 9.31 31.45 -21.02
CA TYR A 363 9.42 30.73 -19.74
C TYR A 363 8.27 29.74 -19.55
N ARG A 364 7.01 30.17 -19.74
CA ARG A 364 5.83 29.28 -19.63
C ARG A 364 5.90 28.13 -20.63
N ASN A 365 6.33 28.38 -21.87
CA ASN A 365 6.50 27.34 -22.88
C ASN A 365 7.62 26.36 -22.51
N LEU A 366 8.76 26.83 -22.01
CA LEU A 366 9.86 25.97 -21.56
C LEU A 366 9.44 25.09 -20.38
N VAL A 367 8.82 25.68 -19.34
CA VAL A 367 8.30 24.94 -18.18
C VAL A 367 7.24 23.93 -18.61
N ARG A 368 6.34 24.31 -19.52
CA ARG A 368 5.33 23.40 -20.08
C ARG A 368 5.98 22.25 -20.84
N MET A 369 6.98 22.51 -21.69
CA MET A 369 7.72 21.50 -22.45
C MET A 369 8.49 20.53 -21.53
N LYS A 370 9.24 21.05 -20.55
CA LYS A 370 10.00 20.24 -19.59
C LYS A 370 9.08 19.39 -18.71
N LYS A 371 7.97 19.97 -18.24
CA LYS A 371 6.93 19.23 -17.50
C LYS A 371 6.26 18.16 -18.36
N LEU A 372 5.97 18.43 -19.63
CA LEU A 372 5.40 17.44 -20.56
C LEU A 372 6.38 16.29 -20.84
N ARG A 373 7.66 16.60 -21.10
CA ARG A 373 8.71 15.59 -21.30
C ARG A 373 8.89 14.73 -20.06
N PHE A 374 8.99 15.34 -18.88
CA PHE A 374 9.07 14.60 -17.62
C PHE A 374 7.84 13.74 -17.35
N LEU A 375 6.63 14.25 -17.63
CA LEU A 375 5.43 13.43 -17.52
C LEU A 375 5.47 12.26 -18.49
N ALA A 376 5.87 12.46 -19.75
CA ALA A 376 6.02 11.40 -20.73
C ALA A 376 7.06 10.35 -20.32
N GLU A 377 8.24 10.77 -19.86
CA GLU A 377 9.28 9.90 -19.31
C GLU A 377 8.78 9.16 -18.07
N ARG A 378 8.08 9.84 -17.16
CA ARG A 378 7.49 9.22 -15.96
C ARG A 378 6.40 8.21 -16.33
N GLN A 379 5.57 8.47 -17.33
CA GLN A 379 4.60 7.48 -17.83
C GLN A 379 5.32 6.29 -18.46
N LEU A 380 6.41 6.51 -19.20
CA LEU A 380 7.22 5.45 -19.79
C LEU A 380 7.89 4.59 -18.71
N VAL A 381 8.44 5.22 -17.67
CA VAL A 381 8.98 4.53 -16.49
C VAL A 381 7.89 3.71 -15.81
N LEU A 382 6.70 4.28 -15.58
CA LEU A 382 5.59 3.54 -14.97
C LEU A 382 5.08 2.40 -15.87
N ALA A 383 5.12 2.55 -17.20
CA ALA A 383 4.77 1.51 -18.15
C ALA A 383 5.81 0.39 -18.19
N ASN A 384 7.10 0.72 -18.22
CA ASN A 384 8.18 -0.25 -18.09
C ASN A 384 8.13 -0.96 -16.74
N GLU A 385 7.87 -0.24 -15.65
CA GLU A 385 7.69 -0.82 -14.33
C GLU A 385 6.48 -1.73 -14.27
N LEU A 386 5.38 -1.38 -14.95
CA LEU A 386 4.23 -2.27 -15.03
C LEU A 386 4.59 -3.58 -15.75
N MET A 387 5.35 -3.52 -16.84
CA MET A 387 5.75 -4.69 -17.62
C MET A 387 6.79 -5.55 -16.88
N GLN A 388 7.77 -4.90 -16.25
CA GLN A 388 8.91 -5.57 -15.63
C GLN A 388 8.65 -5.93 -14.16
N ASN A 389 7.99 -5.06 -13.39
CA ASN A 389 7.73 -5.21 -11.96
C ASN A 389 6.33 -4.66 -11.54
N PRO A 390 5.24 -5.36 -11.90
CA PRO A 390 3.88 -4.92 -11.60
C PRO A 390 3.65 -4.58 -10.12
N ALA A 391 4.31 -5.30 -9.20
CA ALA A 391 4.18 -5.09 -7.77
C ALA A 391 4.68 -3.71 -7.33
N SER A 392 5.78 -3.21 -7.91
CA SER A 392 6.28 -1.86 -7.63
C SER A 392 5.33 -0.78 -8.15
N PHE A 393 4.80 -0.97 -9.35
CA PHE A 393 3.79 -0.09 -9.94
C PHE A 393 2.57 0.02 -9.03
N TRP A 394 1.98 -1.11 -8.61
CA TRP A 394 0.83 -1.12 -7.71
C TRP A 394 1.12 -0.52 -6.34
N ARG A 395 2.34 -0.68 -5.80
CA ARG A 395 2.74 -0.09 -4.51
C ARG A 395 2.71 1.44 -4.56
N ARG A 396 3.16 2.06 -5.66
CA ARG A 396 3.10 3.52 -5.85
C ARG A 396 1.68 4.06 -6.01
N LEU A 397 0.74 3.21 -6.42
CA LEU A 397 -0.67 3.56 -6.58
C LEU A 397 -1.52 3.27 -5.34
N ARG A 398 -0.94 2.65 -4.30
CA ARG A 398 -1.66 2.46 -3.03
C ARG A 398 -1.79 3.81 -2.32
N PRO A 399 -2.98 4.17 -1.82
CA PRO A 399 -3.10 5.29 -0.90
C PRO A 399 -2.24 5.03 0.35
N HIS A 400 -1.80 6.09 1.02
CA HIS A 400 -1.23 5.96 2.37
C HIS A 400 -2.20 5.14 3.22
N ARG A 401 -1.67 4.16 3.96
CA ARG A 401 -2.48 3.38 4.91
C ARG A 401 -3.07 4.39 5.88
N VAL A 402 -4.39 4.52 5.90
CA VAL A 402 -5.08 5.18 7.01
C VAL A 402 -4.78 4.32 8.22
N GLU A 403 -4.11 4.89 9.23
CA GLU A 403 -3.85 4.19 10.48
C GLU A 403 -5.18 3.71 11.06
N ALA A 404 -5.16 2.55 11.73
CA ALA A 404 -6.37 2.05 12.35
C ALA A 404 -6.85 3.09 13.38
N ALA A 405 -8.13 3.43 13.39
CA ALA A 405 -8.73 4.31 14.39
C ALA A 405 -8.86 3.63 15.77
N LEU A 406 -8.19 2.49 15.97
CA LEU A 406 -8.26 1.68 17.17
C LEU A 406 -7.29 2.21 18.22
N VAL A 407 -7.77 2.34 19.46
CA VAL A 407 -6.91 2.54 20.62
C VAL A 407 -6.18 1.22 20.91
N ASP A 408 -4.86 1.25 21.15
CA ASP A 408 -4.07 0.02 21.33
C ASP A 408 -4.56 -0.81 22.54
N ALA A 409 -5.09 -0.16 23.58
CA ALA A 409 -5.68 -0.82 24.75
C ALA A 409 -6.88 -1.72 24.39
N ASP A 410 -7.79 -1.23 23.52
CA ASP A 410 -8.97 -2.00 23.09
C ASP A 410 -8.56 -3.23 22.27
N LEU A 411 -7.56 -3.06 21.40
CA LEU A 411 -6.98 -4.17 20.64
C LEU A 411 -6.30 -5.19 21.56
N GLN A 412 -5.60 -4.75 22.60
CA GLN A 412 -4.95 -5.63 23.57
C GLN A 412 -5.98 -6.48 24.34
N GLN A 413 -7.03 -5.85 24.88
CA GLN A 413 -8.10 -6.57 25.58
C GLN A 413 -8.77 -7.59 24.65
N TYR A 414 -9.04 -7.19 23.40
CA TYR A 414 -9.63 -8.05 22.40
C TYR A 414 -8.74 -9.25 22.01
N VAL A 415 -7.43 -9.03 21.84
CA VAL A 415 -6.45 -10.10 21.56
C VAL A 415 -6.37 -11.10 22.73
N ARG A 416 -6.39 -10.62 23.98
CA ARG A 416 -6.44 -11.49 25.16
C ARG A 416 -7.70 -12.35 25.17
N GLN A 417 -8.88 -11.75 24.97
CA GLN A 417 -10.15 -12.49 24.91
C GLN A 417 -10.20 -13.50 23.76
N LEU A 418 -9.53 -13.23 22.65
CA LEU A 418 -9.51 -14.11 21.48
C LEU A 418 -8.57 -15.32 21.64
N TYR A 419 -7.40 -15.11 22.23
CA TYR A 419 -6.31 -16.08 22.13
C TYR A 419 -5.90 -16.71 23.47
N TYR A 420 -6.29 -16.14 24.61
CA TYR A 420 -5.96 -16.66 25.93
C TYR A 420 -7.11 -17.47 26.52
N PHE A 421 -6.90 -18.77 26.72
CA PHE A 421 -7.83 -19.67 27.41
C PHE A 421 -7.04 -20.59 28.36
N PRO A 422 -7.27 -20.54 29.69
CA PRO A 422 -6.45 -21.27 30.65
C PRO A 422 -6.66 -22.80 30.69
N GLU A 423 -7.74 -23.32 30.09
CA GLU A 423 -8.19 -24.71 30.25
C GLU A 423 -7.85 -25.66 29.09
N THR A 424 -7.06 -25.24 28.10
CA THR A 424 -6.79 -26.04 26.89
C THR A 424 -5.41 -26.70 26.89
N MET A 425 -5.34 -28.02 26.70
CA MET A 425 -4.08 -28.73 26.43
C MET A 425 -3.53 -28.39 25.04
N GLY A 426 -2.22 -28.13 24.97
CA GLY A 426 -1.49 -27.97 23.70
C GLY A 426 -1.35 -29.29 22.92
N MET A 427 -0.70 -29.23 21.76
CA MET A 427 -0.49 -30.44 20.95
C MET A 427 0.51 -31.41 21.64
N ALA A 428 0.17 -32.70 21.71
CA ALA A 428 0.96 -33.80 22.28
C ALA A 428 2.03 -34.36 21.31
N TYR A 429 2.98 -35.15 21.83
CA TYR A 429 4.09 -35.74 21.07
C TYR A 429 3.86 -37.23 20.73
N SER A 430 4.28 -37.67 19.52
CA SER A 430 4.15 -39.06 19.02
C SER A 430 5.53 -39.68 18.66
N PRO A 431 5.86 -40.93 19.02
CA PRO A 431 7.25 -41.44 18.92
C PRO A 431 7.72 -42.06 17.57
N ARG A 432 7.05 -41.88 16.42
CA ARG A 432 7.43 -42.55 15.14
C ARG A 432 8.09 -41.63 14.09
N THR A 433 9.25 -42.07 13.55
CA THR A 433 10.16 -41.29 12.69
C THR A 433 9.88 -41.27 11.16
N TRP A 434 10.20 -40.15 10.52
CA TRP A 434 10.11 -39.81 9.09
C TRP A 434 11.39 -39.12 8.55
N CYS A 435 11.46 -38.96 7.22
CA CYS A 435 12.62 -38.45 6.47
C CYS A 435 12.83 -36.93 6.60
N SER A 436 14.09 -36.52 6.66
CA SER A 436 14.55 -35.12 6.66
C SER A 436 14.06 -34.31 5.44
N PHE A 437 13.97 -32.98 5.58
CA PHE A 437 13.79 -32.08 4.46
C PHE A 437 15.03 -32.09 3.57
N SER A 438 14.82 -32.29 2.27
CA SER A 438 15.91 -32.27 1.28
C SER A 438 16.21 -30.83 0.83
N LYS A 439 17.42 -30.58 0.32
CA LYS A 439 17.78 -29.28 -0.25
C LYS A 439 16.85 -28.86 -1.41
N PRO A 440 16.55 -29.74 -2.41
CA PRO A 440 15.63 -29.40 -3.49
C PRO A 440 14.22 -29.05 -3.01
N GLU A 441 13.75 -29.72 -1.95
CA GLU A 441 12.45 -29.44 -1.35
C GLU A 441 12.40 -28.03 -0.73
N VAL A 442 13.43 -27.67 0.04
CA VAL A 442 13.57 -26.32 0.62
C VAL A 442 13.68 -25.26 -0.47
N GLU A 443 14.46 -25.51 -1.51
CA GLU A 443 14.60 -24.62 -2.66
C GLU A 443 13.26 -24.39 -3.39
N LYS A 444 12.49 -25.46 -3.62
CA LYS A 444 11.13 -25.38 -4.16
C LYS A 444 10.22 -24.52 -3.28
N VAL A 445 10.26 -24.69 -1.96
CA VAL A 445 9.50 -23.87 -1.02
C VAL A 445 9.92 -22.41 -1.07
N LEU A 446 11.22 -22.12 -1.00
CA LEU A 446 11.74 -20.76 -1.07
C LEU A 446 11.31 -20.08 -2.37
N GLY A 447 11.43 -20.77 -3.51
CA GLY A 447 10.96 -20.31 -4.82
C GLY A 447 9.47 -19.96 -4.85
N SER A 448 8.64 -20.72 -4.12
CA SER A 448 7.18 -20.52 -4.04
C SER A 448 6.73 -19.33 -3.20
N LEU A 449 7.58 -18.79 -2.30
CA LEU A 449 7.20 -17.68 -1.43
C LEU A 449 6.83 -16.42 -2.23
N CYS A 450 5.74 -15.74 -1.89
CA CYS A 450 5.38 -14.49 -2.58
C CYS A 450 6.38 -13.37 -2.29
N THR A 451 6.88 -12.72 -3.34
CA THR A 451 7.67 -11.48 -3.25
C THR A 451 6.79 -10.24 -3.04
N GLY A 452 7.36 -9.16 -2.53
CA GLY A 452 6.72 -7.87 -2.28
C GLY A 452 5.75 -7.86 -1.11
N LYS A 453 5.80 -8.88 -0.25
CA LYS A 453 5.02 -8.96 1.00
C LYS A 453 5.71 -8.17 2.13
N ALA A 454 4.99 -7.96 3.23
CA ALA A 454 5.55 -7.31 4.41
C ALA A 454 6.77 -8.09 4.92
N ALA A 455 7.76 -7.35 5.41
CA ALA A 455 8.87 -7.94 6.14
C ALA A 455 8.36 -8.57 7.45
N ASP A 456 9.13 -9.51 7.99
CA ASP A 456 8.85 -10.03 9.32
C ASP A 456 9.21 -9.02 10.42
N ILE A 457 9.11 -9.45 11.68
CA ILE A 457 9.38 -8.62 12.86
C ILE A 457 10.82 -8.09 12.94
N LEU A 458 11.78 -8.73 12.26
CA LEU A 458 13.19 -8.32 12.21
C LEU A 458 13.54 -7.56 10.94
N GLY A 459 12.58 -7.37 10.03
CA GLY A 459 12.79 -6.69 8.75
C GLY A 459 13.30 -7.61 7.63
N LEU A 460 13.28 -8.95 7.81
CA LEU A 460 13.63 -9.91 6.77
C LEU A 460 12.48 -10.07 5.76
N THR A 461 12.83 -10.23 4.49
CA THR A 461 11.86 -10.43 3.40
C THR A 461 12.12 -11.74 2.65
N ALA A 462 11.10 -12.26 1.96
CA ALA A 462 11.20 -13.52 1.22
C ALA A 462 12.28 -13.47 0.11
N GLU A 463 12.50 -12.29 -0.46
CA GLU A 463 13.55 -12.03 -1.45
C GLU A 463 14.95 -12.32 -0.90
N LEU A 464 15.23 -11.93 0.34
CA LEU A 464 16.55 -12.15 0.95
C LEU A 464 16.88 -13.64 1.08
N LEU A 465 15.87 -14.49 1.27
CA LEU A 465 16.03 -15.95 1.31
C LEU A 465 16.15 -16.53 -0.10
N LYS A 466 15.29 -16.05 -1.03
CA LYS A 466 15.31 -16.49 -2.43
C LYS A 466 16.62 -16.17 -3.16
N TRP A 467 17.27 -15.07 -2.78
CA TRP A 467 18.45 -14.55 -3.48
C TRP A 467 19.75 -14.89 -2.75
N GLY A 468 19.71 -15.60 -1.61
CA GLY A 468 20.90 -15.90 -0.82
C GLY A 468 21.81 -17.00 -1.38
N GLY A 469 21.53 -17.50 -2.60
CA GLY A 469 22.36 -18.48 -3.28
C GLY A 469 22.33 -19.89 -2.65
N ALA A 470 23.09 -20.81 -3.25
CA ALA A 470 23.09 -22.22 -2.87
C ALA A 470 23.61 -22.45 -1.44
N GLY A 471 24.53 -21.60 -0.97
CA GLY A 471 25.08 -21.64 0.38
C GLY A 471 24.02 -21.37 1.45
N LEU A 472 23.24 -20.29 1.31
CA LEU A 472 22.19 -19.97 2.27
C LEU A 472 21.09 -21.06 2.26
N ILE A 473 20.74 -21.60 1.10
CA ILE A 473 19.75 -22.69 1.01
C ILE A 473 20.20 -23.90 1.83
N ARG A 474 21.49 -24.30 1.73
CA ARG A 474 22.05 -25.41 2.52
C ARG A 474 21.87 -25.17 4.03
N VAL A 475 22.23 -23.97 4.50
CA VAL A 475 22.13 -23.61 5.91
C VAL A 475 20.66 -23.58 6.36
N ILE A 476 19.75 -23.03 5.55
CA ILE A 476 18.31 -23.05 5.82
C ILE A 476 17.81 -24.50 5.94
N THR A 477 18.21 -25.40 5.04
CA THR A 477 17.83 -26.83 5.11
C THR A 477 18.29 -27.48 6.42
N GLN A 478 19.52 -27.22 6.86
CA GLN A 478 20.02 -27.71 8.14
C GLN A 478 19.18 -27.16 9.30
N LYS A 479 18.86 -25.86 9.30
CA LYS A 479 18.00 -25.23 10.33
C LYS A 479 16.58 -25.78 10.35
N MET A 480 15.96 -26.03 9.20
CA MET A 480 14.62 -26.65 9.13
C MET A 480 14.63 -28.06 9.71
N ASN A 481 15.67 -28.85 9.41
CA ASN A 481 15.82 -30.20 9.96
C ASN A 481 16.13 -30.21 11.46
N LYS A 482 16.94 -29.25 11.94
CA LYS A 482 17.18 -29.04 13.37
C LYS A 482 15.88 -28.65 14.08
N ALA A 483 15.15 -27.68 13.54
CA ALA A 483 13.86 -27.25 14.08
C ALA A 483 12.81 -28.38 14.14
N ARG A 484 12.82 -29.28 13.15
CA ARG A 484 12.00 -30.50 13.15
C ARG A 484 12.31 -31.41 14.33
N LYS A 485 13.60 -31.59 14.64
CA LYS A 485 14.09 -32.58 15.62
C LYS A 485 14.07 -32.03 17.05
N GLU A 486 14.52 -30.79 17.22
CA GLU A 486 14.80 -30.16 18.52
C GLU A 486 13.76 -29.09 18.92
N GLY A 487 12.94 -28.62 17.97
CA GLY A 487 11.99 -27.53 18.19
C GLY A 487 12.52 -26.16 17.74
N PHE A 488 11.68 -25.14 17.86
CA PHE A 488 11.98 -23.79 17.35
C PHE A 488 12.85 -22.98 18.33
N PRO A 489 13.78 -22.16 17.83
CA PRO A 489 14.31 -21.04 18.59
C PRO A 489 13.17 -20.11 19.05
N VAL A 490 13.32 -19.49 20.23
CA VAL A 490 12.26 -18.65 20.84
C VAL A 490 11.85 -17.51 19.90
N GLU A 491 12.78 -16.97 19.13
CA GLU A 491 12.56 -15.86 18.19
C GLU A 491 11.63 -16.25 17.03
N TRP A 492 11.55 -17.54 16.69
CA TRP A 492 10.69 -18.04 15.62
C TRP A 492 9.22 -18.17 16.07
N ASN A 493 8.99 -18.21 17.38
CA ASN A 493 7.68 -18.33 18.02
C ASN A 493 6.97 -16.98 18.18
N ASP A 494 7.72 -15.88 18.16
CA ASP A 494 7.19 -14.52 18.26
C ASP A 494 6.37 -14.12 17.02
N ARG A 495 5.17 -13.58 17.28
CA ARG A 495 4.26 -13.10 16.24
C ARG A 495 3.69 -11.74 16.59
N ARG A 496 3.56 -10.88 15.58
CA ARG A 496 2.96 -9.56 15.72
C ARG A 496 1.59 -9.49 15.08
N VAL A 497 0.57 -9.06 15.82
CA VAL A 497 -0.77 -8.83 15.28
C VAL A 497 -0.80 -7.54 14.48
N VAL A 498 -1.29 -7.65 13.25
CA VAL A 498 -1.58 -6.51 12.38
C VAL A 498 -3.08 -6.52 12.07
N PRO A 499 -3.85 -5.58 12.64
CA PRO A 499 -5.27 -5.48 12.36
C PRO A 499 -5.49 -5.05 10.91
N VAL A 500 -6.35 -5.79 10.19
CA VAL A 500 -6.75 -5.51 8.81
C VAL A 500 -8.26 -5.31 8.78
N TYR A 501 -8.69 -4.09 8.49
CA TYR A 501 -10.12 -3.74 8.46
C TYR A 501 -10.89 -4.64 7.48
N LYS A 502 -11.99 -5.23 7.97
CA LYS A 502 -12.89 -6.11 7.23
C LYS A 502 -14.16 -5.33 6.85
N THR A 503 -14.99 -4.99 7.83
CA THR A 503 -16.33 -4.36 7.67
C THR A 503 -16.85 -3.83 9.01
N GLY A 504 -17.72 -2.82 8.99
CA GLY A 504 -18.38 -2.27 10.19
C GLY A 504 -17.76 -0.93 10.65
N PRO A 505 -18.03 -0.49 11.88
CA PRO A 505 -17.35 0.67 12.48
C PRO A 505 -15.83 0.47 12.53
N ARG A 506 -15.03 1.55 12.41
CA ARG A 506 -13.55 1.44 12.41
C ARG A 506 -12.95 1.50 13.80
N GLU A 507 -13.77 1.85 14.77
CA GLU A 507 -13.44 2.01 16.17
C GLU A 507 -13.55 0.67 16.91
N GLU A 508 -14.25 -0.32 16.33
CA GLU A 508 -14.46 -1.63 16.95
C GLU A 508 -13.40 -2.66 16.52
N PRO A 509 -12.67 -3.31 17.47
CA PRO A 509 -11.72 -4.36 17.13
C PRO A 509 -12.32 -5.55 16.36
N ALA A 510 -13.60 -5.87 16.60
CA ALA A 510 -14.33 -6.94 15.92
C ALA A 510 -14.49 -6.72 14.40
N SER A 511 -14.40 -5.47 13.94
CA SER A 511 -14.42 -5.09 12.53
C SER A 511 -13.11 -5.35 11.79
N TYR A 512 -12.08 -5.84 12.48
CA TYR A 512 -10.75 -6.12 11.94
C TYR A 512 -10.42 -7.61 11.99
N ARG A 513 -9.65 -8.09 11.00
CA ARG A 513 -8.97 -9.38 11.06
C ARG A 513 -7.61 -9.22 11.73
N THR A 514 -7.28 -10.12 12.65
CA THR A 514 -6.03 -10.15 13.42
C THR A 514 -4.98 -11.00 12.71
N ILE A 515 -4.35 -10.46 11.66
CA ILE A 515 -3.32 -11.18 10.92
C ILE A 515 -2.03 -11.25 11.74
N MET A 516 -1.50 -12.45 11.95
CA MET A 516 -0.24 -12.68 12.68
C MET A 516 0.94 -12.70 11.71
N ILE A 517 1.83 -11.73 11.82
CA ILE A 517 3.11 -11.73 11.12
C ILE A 517 4.12 -12.52 11.95
N ALA A 518 4.51 -13.69 11.44
CA ALA A 518 5.50 -14.57 12.04
C ALA A 518 6.91 -14.32 11.49
N HIS A 519 7.92 -14.83 12.20
CA HIS A 519 9.30 -14.92 11.72
C HIS A 519 9.36 -15.63 10.36
N ILE A 520 10.24 -15.18 9.47
CA ILE A 520 10.28 -15.71 8.09
C ILE A 520 10.65 -17.19 8.03
N PHE A 521 11.52 -17.68 8.93
CA PHE A 521 11.86 -19.10 9.04
C PHE A 521 10.69 -19.97 9.52
N ALA A 522 9.88 -19.49 10.48
CA ALA A 522 8.65 -20.19 10.88
C ALA A 522 7.65 -20.29 9.70
N LYS A 523 7.63 -19.28 8.82
CA LYS A 523 6.83 -19.30 7.59
C LYS A 523 7.36 -20.31 6.56
N VAL A 524 8.68 -20.41 6.39
CA VAL A 524 9.32 -21.43 5.54
C VAL A 524 8.98 -22.83 6.05
N PHE A 525 9.15 -23.06 7.35
CA PHE A 525 8.83 -24.34 7.99
C PHE A 525 7.35 -24.69 7.82
N GLY A 526 6.43 -23.75 8.10
CA GLY A 526 5.00 -23.96 7.87
C GLY A 526 4.67 -24.27 6.41
N LYS A 527 5.39 -23.70 5.44
CA LYS A 527 5.18 -24.00 4.02
C LYS A 527 5.70 -25.39 3.62
N LEU A 528 6.81 -25.85 4.20
CA LEU A 528 7.31 -27.22 4.03
C LEU A 528 6.30 -28.25 4.55
N LEU A 529 5.79 -28.03 5.77
CA LEU A 529 4.77 -28.88 6.36
C LEU A 529 3.46 -28.87 5.56
N GLU A 530 3.05 -27.69 5.07
CA GLU A 530 1.86 -27.58 4.23
C GLU A 530 1.98 -28.41 2.97
N MET A 531 3.10 -28.30 2.25
CA MET A 531 3.29 -29.05 1.02
C MET A 531 3.20 -30.55 1.27
N ARG A 532 3.92 -31.04 2.28
CA ARG A 532 3.91 -32.46 2.63
C ARG A 532 2.54 -32.96 3.10
N LEU A 533 1.86 -32.20 3.97
CA LEU A 533 0.53 -32.59 4.46
C LEU A 533 -0.49 -32.60 3.31
N THR A 534 -0.44 -31.60 2.43
CA THR A 534 -1.31 -31.56 1.24
C THR A 534 -1.04 -32.76 0.33
N ASP A 535 0.22 -33.03 -0.01
CA ASP A 535 0.58 -34.13 -0.91
C ASP A 535 0.16 -35.49 -0.29
N TRP A 536 0.44 -35.71 0.99
CA TRP A 536 0.00 -36.91 1.72
C TRP A 536 -1.53 -37.05 1.76
N CYS A 537 -2.27 -35.99 2.06
CA CYS A 537 -3.73 -36.03 2.12
C CYS A 537 -4.38 -36.38 0.78
N GLU A 538 -3.83 -35.87 -0.33
CA GLU A 538 -4.33 -36.16 -1.68
C GLU A 538 -3.93 -37.59 -2.11
N GLU A 539 -2.68 -38.02 -1.84
CA GLU A 539 -2.19 -39.37 -2.15
C GLU A 539 -2.98 -40.47 -1.40
N GLN A 540 -3.34 -40.24 -0.13
CA GLN A 540 -4.11 -41.19 0.66
C GLN A 540 -5.63 -41.08 0.41
N GLY A 541 -6.10 -40.12 -0.38
CA GLY A 541 -7.52 -39.94 -0.68
C GLY A 541 -8.40 -39.60 0.54
N VAL A 542 -7.82 -39.04 1.61
CA VAL A 542 -8.53 -38.80 2.89
C VAL A 542 -9.32 -37.48 2.93
N ARG A 543 -9.24 -36.67 1.88
CA ARG A 543 -9.96 -35.38 1.80
C ARG A 543 -11.40 -35.60 1.34
N ALA A 544 -12.34 -34.97 2.03
CA ALA A 544 -13.74 -35.04 1.65
C ALA A 544 -13.96 -34.53 0.20
N PRO A 545 -14.77 -35.21 -0.63
CA PRO A 545 -15.03 -34.80 -2.02
C PRO A 545 -15.78 -33.47 -2.12
N VAL A 546 -16.46 -33.06 -1.05
CA VAL A 546 -17.24 -31.82 -0.93
C VAL A 546 -16.41 -30.59 -0.51
N GLN A 547 -15.12 -30.76 -0.20
CA GLN A 547 -14.23 -29.66 0.18
C GLN A 547 -13.52 -29.07 -1.05
N ALA A 548 -13.72 -27.78 -1.29
CA ALA A 548 -13.03 -27.00 -2.31
C ALA A 548 -12.18 -25.85 -1.74
N GLY A 549 -12.36 -25.49 -0.46
CA GLY A 549 -11.63 -24.41 0.18
C GLY A 549 -10.15 -24.75 0.36
N PHE A 550 -9.27 -23.85 -0.10
CA PHE A 550 -7.81 -24.00 0.02
C PHE A 550 -7.22 -25.31 -0.55
N ARG A 551 -7.95 -25.99 -1.44
CA ARG A 551 -7.53 -27.25 -2.08
C ARG A 551 -7.01 -26.99 -3.50
N ARG A 552 -5.94 -27.67 -3.91
CA ARG A 552 -5.32 -27.45 -5.23
C ARG A 552 -6.28 -27.87 -6.33
N GLN A 553 -6.32 -27.13 -7.44
CA GLN A 553 -7.21 -27.37 -8.57
C GLN A 553 -8.72 -27.22 -8.28
N PHE A 554 -9.10 -26.67 -7.12
CA PHE A 554 -10.48 -26.29 -6.79
C PHE A 554 -10.66 -24.78 -6.81
N SER A 555 -11.87 -24.33 -7.11
CA SER A 555 -12.22 -22.92 -7.17
C SER A 555 -13.61 -22.66 -6.61
N THR A 556 -13.88 -21.41 -6.22
CA THR A 556 -15.23 -20.96 -5.84
C THR A 556 -16.27 -21.21 -6.94
N LEU A 557 -15.85 -21.20 -8.22
CA LEU A 557 -16.75 -21.45 -9.35
C LEU A 557 -17.30 -22.88 -9.33
N ASP A 558 -16.54 -23.84 -8.82
CA ASP A 558 -16.96 -25.25 -8.80
C ASP A 558 -18.19 -25.42 -7.91
N HIS A 559 -18.16 -24.87 -6.68
CA HIS A 559 -19.31 -24.92 -5.77
C HIS A 559 -20.47 -24.05 -6.25
N LEU A 560 -20.19 -22.89 -6.85
CA LEU A 560 -21.24 -22.05 -7.43
C LEU A 560 -21.95 -22.73 -8.60
N LEU A 561 -21.19 -23.43 -9.46
CA LEU A 561 -21.75 -24.21 -10.56
C LEU A 561 -22.57 -25.38 -10.03
N THR A 562 -22.01 -26.17 -9.11
CA THR A 562 -22.72 -27.31 -8.52
C THR A 562 -24.03 -26.87 -7.88
N LEU A 563 -24.01 -25.82 -7.05
CA LEU A 563 -25.22 -25.32 -6.40
C LEU A 563 -26.24 -24.80 -7.42
N ARG A 564 -25.78 -24.08 -8.46
CA ARG A 564 -26.65 -23.64 -9.57
C ARG A 564 -27.32 -24.84 -10.24
N VAL A 565 -26.57 -25.89 -10.56
CA VAL A 565 -27.11 -27.07 -11.24
C VAL A 565 -28.09 -27.81 -10.34
N ILE A 566 -27.80 -28.00 -9.05
CA ILE A 566 -28.74 -28.57 -8.07
C ILE A 566 -30.07 -27.82 -8.08
N MET A 567 -30.03 -26.47 -8.05
CA MET A 567 -31.24 -25.64 -8.10
C MET A 567 -31.98 -25.75 -9.44
N GLU A 568 -31.26 -25.86 -10.58
CA GLU A 568 -31.86 -26.06 -11.90
C GLU A 568 -32.55 -27.43 -12.01
N GLU A 569 -31.91 -28.49 -11.51
CA GLU A 569 -32.44 -29.85 -11.50
C GLU A 569 -33.69 -29.95 -10.61
N ALA A 570 -33.63 -29.47 -9.37
CA ALA A 570 -34.77 -29.49 -8.45
C ALA A 570 -35.98 -28.74 -9.03
N LYS A 571 -35.74 -27.56 -9.59
CA LYS A 571 -36.78 -26.75 -10.24
C LYS A 571 -37.42 -27.48 -11.43
N ARG A 572 -36.62 -28.21 -12.20
CA ARG A 572 -37.11 -28.96 -13.37
C ARG A 572 -37.90 -30.20 -12.95
N ALA A 573 -37.39 -30.95 -11.97
CA ALA A 573 -38.04 -32.13 -11.42
C ALA A 573 -39.28 -31.78 -10.59
N ARG A 574 -39.52 -30.48 -10.32
CA ARG A 574 -40.53 -29.99 -9.39
C ARG A 574 -40.39 -30.58 -7.99
N GLN A 575 -39.16 -30.84 -7.58
CA GLN A 575 -38.84 -31.41 -6.28
C GLN A 575 -38.43 -30.32 -5.28
N PRO A 576 -38.90 -30.39 -4.02
CA PRO A 576 -38.49 -29.46 -2.99
C PRO A 576 -36.96 -29.44 -2.83
N LEU A 577 -36.42 -28.25 -2.51
CA LEU A 577 -35.00 -28.05 -2.28
C LEU A 577 -34.82 -27.07 -1.12
N LEU A 578 -34.03 -27.49 -0.14
CA LEU A 578 -33.67 -26.70 1.02
C LEU A 578 -32.15 -26.57 1.09
N ILE A 579 -31.68 -25.33 1.25
CA ILE A 579 -30.26 -25.03 1.37
C ILE A 579 -30.03 -24.23 2.64
N LEU A 580 -29.20 -24.74 3.56
CA LEU A 580 -28.77 -24.03 4.76
C LEU A 580 -27.34 -23.54 4.58
N PHE A 581 -27.16 -22.21 4.57
CA PHE A 581 -25.86 -21.57 4.54
C PHE A 581 -25.39 -21.31 5.96
N VAL A 582 -24.25 -21.89 6.33
CA VAL A 582 -23.68 -21.80 7.68
C VAL A 582 -22.48 -20.85 7.68
N ASP A 583 -22.47 -19.89 8.60
CA ASP A 583 -21.33 -19.01 8.92
C ASP A 583 -20.92 -19.27 10.37
N PHE A 584 -19.63 -19.54 10.61
CA PHE A 584 -19.10 -19.73 11.96
C PHE A 584 -18.53 -18.42 12.52
N LYS A 585 -18.71 -18.19 13.82
CA LYS A 585 -18.11 -17.04 14.51
C LYS A 585 -16.60 -17.23 14.60
N LYS A 586 -15.85 -16.41 13.84
CA LYS A 586 -14.37 -16.36 13.87
C LYS A 586 -13.72 -17.75 13.76
N ALA A 587 -14.16 -18.53 12.78
CA ALA A 587 -13.80 -19.95 12.63
C ALA A 587 -12.31 -20.27 12.79
N PHE A 588 -11.42 -19.45 12.23
CA PHE A 588 -9.97 -19.68 12.33
C PHE A 588 -9.41 -19.38 13.73
N ASP A 589 -10.03 -18.47 14.48
CA ASP A 589 -9.58 -18.06 15.81
C ASP A 589 -10.11 -18.97 16.93
N SER A 590 -11.23 -19.67 16.69
CA SER A 590 -11.96 -20.41 17.74
C SER A 590 -11.62 -21.90 17.86
N VAL A 591 -10.86 -22.48 16.92
CA VAL A 591 -10.62 -23.93 16.90
C VAL A 591 -9.60 -24.34 17.95
N ALA A 592 -9.93 -25.33 18.78
CA ALA A 592 -8.99 -25.91 19.73
C ALA A 592 -7.89 -26.74 19.03
N ARG A 593 -6.63 -26.49 19.36
CA ARG A 593 -5.47 -27.08 18.65
C ARG A 593 -5.31 -28.58 18.90
N ASN A 594 -5.65 -29.05 20.09
CA ASN A 594 -5.71 -30.48 20.41
C ASN A 594 -6.68 -31.21 19.48
N LEU A 595 -7.85 -30.64 19.19
CA LEU A 595 -8.83 -31.28 18.30
C LEU A 595 -8.38 -31.36 16.83
N ILE A 596 -7.53 -30.42 16.38
CA ILE A 596 -6.84 -30.51 15.08
C ILE A 596 -5.86 -31.67 15.11
N GLN A 597 -5.06 -31.79 16.18
CA GLN A 597 -4.14 -32.90 16.32
C GLN A 597 -4.85 -34.25 16.34
N ASP A 598 -5.89 -34.39 17.15
CA ASP A 598 -6.68 -35.60 17.24
C ASP A 598 -7.19 -36.01 15.86
N GLN A 599 -7.64 -35.02 15.07
CA GLN A 599 -8.05 -35.28 13.69
C GLN A 599 -6.90 -35.78 12.80
N LEU A 600 -5.71 -35.21 12.91
CA LEU A 600 -4.54 -35.71 12.15
C LEU A 600 -4.19 -37.15 12.56
N ILE A 601 -4.30 -37.48 13.85
CA ILE A 601 -4.10 -38.84 14.36
C ILE A 601 -5.17 -39.79 13.79
N THR A 602 -6.45 -39.40 13.84
CA THR A 602 -7.56 -40.18 13.28
C THR A 602 -7.39 -40.47 11.79
N LEU A 603 -6.84 -39.52 11.04
CA LEU A 603 -6.55 -39.71 9.62
C LEU A 603 -5.33 -40.59 9.36
N ASN A 604 -4.59 -41.00 10.39
CA ASN A 604 -3.30 -41.71 10.28
C ASN A 604 -2.19 -40.89 9.62
N VAL A 605 -2.20 -39.57 9.81
CA VAL A 605 -1.08 -38.72 9.40
C VAL A 605 0.19 -39.20 10.11
N PRO A 606 1.35 -39.27 9.42
CA PRO A 606 2.58 -39.72 10.04
C PRO A 606 2.91 -38.95 11.33
N GLY A 607 3.19 -39.68 12.42
CA GLY A 607 3.40 -39.10 13.75
C GLY A 607 4.46 -37.99 13.78
N ASP A 608 5.55 -38.15 13.01
CA ASP A 608 6.58 -37.13 12.86
C ASP A 608 6.10 -35.83 12.19
N LEU A 609 5.18 -35.91 11.22
CA LEU A 609 4.56 -34.73 10.63
C LEU A 609 3.67 -34.04 11.68
N ILE A 610 2.92 -34.81 12.46
CA ILE A 610 2.13 -34.29 13.59
C ILE A 610 3.04 -33.60 14.61
N ASN A 611 4.18 -34.19 14.96
CA ASN A 611 5.17 -33.59 15.86
C ASN A 611 5.71 -32.28 15.33
N ALA A 612 6.10 -32.24 14.05
CA ALA A 612 6.62 -31.03 13.44
C ALA A 612 5.56 -29.91 13.43
N ILE A 613 4.29 -30.27 13.20
CA ILE A 613 3.16 -29.34 13.32
C ILE A 613 3.01 -28.87 14.78
N ALA A 614 3.07 -29.79 15.75
CA ALA A 614 3.01 -29.47 17.17
C ALA A 614 4.11 -28.47 17.57
N ARG A 615 5.35 -28.65 17.09
CA ARG A 615 6.46 -27.70 17.32
C ARG A 615 6.17 -26.29 16.79
N LEU A 616 5.54 -26.16 15.62
CA LEU A 616 5.16 -24.86 15.06
C LEU A 616 4.07 -24.14 15.90
N TYR A 617 3.33 -24.90 16.71
CA TYR A 617 2.19 -24.45 17.51
C TYR A 617 2.43 -24.49 19.04
N GLN A 618 3.63 -24.90 19.50
CA GLN A 618 3.95 -25.19 20.90
C GLN A 618 3.98 -23.94 21.80
N SER A 619 4.38 -22.79 21.27
CA SER A 619 4.34 -21.50 21.98
C SER A 619 4.09 -20.41 20.95
N VAL A 620 2.90 -19.81 20.98
CA VAL A 620 2.53 -18.78 19.99
C VAL A 620 2.35 -17.48 20.75
N ILE A 621 3.44 -16.71 20.84
CA ILE A 621 3.45 -15.45 21.58
C ILE A 621 2.95 -14.35 20.65
N VAL A 622 1.80 -13.79 21.00
CA VAL A 622 1.10 -12.77 20.22
C VAL A 622 1.33 -11.40 20.84
N LYS A 623 2.00 -10.50 20.11
CA LYS A 623 2.30 -9.11 20.54
C LYS A 623 1.51 -8.09 19.70
N THR A 624 1.01 -7.02 20.34
CA THR A 624 0.46 -5.85 19.63
C THR A 624 1.58 -4.91 19.17
N GLN A 625 1.25 -3.75 18.57
CA GLN A 625 2.31 -2.88 18.03
C GLN A 625 3.18 -2.20 19.09
N GLN A 626 2.68 -2.01 20.31
CA GLN A 626 3.33 -1.21 21.36
C GLN A 626 3.83 -2.01 22.57
N GLN A 627 3.69 -3.35 22.58
CA GLN A 627 4.10 -4.21 23.70
C GLN A 627 5.39 -4.98 23.44
N ASP A 628 6.22 -5.11 24.48
CA ASP A 628 7.37 -6.01 24.52
C ASP A 628 7.00 -7.42 25.04
N THR A 629 5.97 -7.53 25.91
CA THR A 629 5.45 -8.80 26.45
C THR A 629 4.20 -9.27 25.70
N GLY A 630 4.20 -10.51 25.17
CA GLY A 630 3.08 -11.05 24.40
C GLY A 630 2.13 -11.93 25.21
N VAL A 631 1.00 -12.28 24.59
CA VAL A 631 -0.01 -13.23 25.11
C VAL A 631 0.24 -14.59 24.47
N ASP A 632 0.33 -15.65 25.27
CA ASP A 632 0.40 -17.00 24.70
C ASP A 632 -0.97 -17.40 24.14
N SER A 633 -0.96 -17.84 22.89
CA SER A 633 -2.15 -18.24 22.16
C SER A 633 -2.25 -19.75 22.17
N THR A 634 -3.32 -20.29 22.76
CA THR A 634 -3.62 -21.72 22.82
C THR A 634 -4.76 -22.14 21.88
N LEU A 635 -5.62 -21.18 21.49
CA LEU A 635 -6.71 -21.36 20.56
C LEU A 635 -6.38 -20.88 19.14
N GLY A 636 -7.13 -21.41 18.18
CA GLY A 636 -7.12 -21.02 16.79
C GLY A 636 -5.93 -21.54 15.99
N VAL A 637 -6.13 -21.55 14.68
CA VAL A 637 -5.02 -21.68 13.73
C VAL A 637 -4.36 -20.32 13.52
N ILE A 638 -3.08 -20.32 13.18
CA ILE A 638 -2.31 -19.08 13.10
C ILE A 638 -2.63 -18.31 11.82
N GLN A 639 -3.43 -17.24 11.94
CA GLN A 639 -3.83 -16.43 10.79
C GLN A 639 -2.63 -15.81 10.06
N GLY A 640 -2.41 -16.21 8.81
CA GLY A 640 -1.26 -15.79 8.00
C GLY A 640 -0.17 -16.85 7.85
N CYS A 641 -0.25 -17.96 8.60
CA CYS A 641 0.60 -19.13 8.38
C CYS A 641 0.12 -19.92 7.14
N PRO A 642 1.04 -20.34 6.24
CA PRO A 642 0.68 -21.13 5.06
C PRO A 642 0.02 -22.47 5.38
N LEU A 643 0.36 -23.11 6.50
CA LEU A 643 -0.16 -24.42 6.92
C LEU A 643 -1.58 -24.36 7.47
N SER A 644 -1.97 -23.24 8.08
CA SER A 644 -3.23 -23.13 8.83
C SER A 644 -4.49 -23.49 8.04
N PRO A 645 -4.66 -23.08 6.77
CA PRO A 645 -5.81 -23.53 5.97
C PRO A 645 -5.82 -25.04 5.71
N THR A 646 -4.65 -25.66 5.53
CA THR A 646 -4.50 -27.11 5.31
C THR A 646 -4.79 -27.91 6.56
N LEU A 647 -4.57 -27.36 7.75
CA LEU A 647 -5.00 -27.95 9.03
C LEU A 647 -6.51 -27.80 9.28
N PHE A 648 -7.05 -26.63 8.92
CA PHE A 648 -8.47 -26.34 9.11
C PHE A 648 -9.35 -27.21 8.20
N GLY A 649 -8.90 -27.53 7.00
CA GLY A 649 -9.64 -28.35 6.03
C GLY A 649 -10.08 -29.73 6.58
N PRO A 650 -9.15 -30.63 6.95
CA PRO A 650 -9.50 -31.93 7.50
C PRO A 650 -10.31 -31.86 8.81
N PHE A 651 -10.13 -30.78 9.57
CA PHE A 651 -10.92 -30.52 10.78
C PHE A 651 -12.39 -30.20 10.45
N ILE A 652 -12.65 -29.27 9.53
CA ILE A 652 -14.02 -28.91 9.14
C ILE A 652 -14.72 -30.05 8.38
N GLU A 653 -13.95 -30.90 7.71
CA GLU A 653 -14.44 -32.11 7.03
C GLU A 653 -15.03 -33.15 7.99
N LYS A 654 -14.77 -33.08 9.30
CA LYS A 654 -15.49 -33.91 10.29
C LYS A 654 -17.01 -33.77 10.17
N LEU A 655 -17.52 -32.58 9.84
CA LEU A 655 -18.96 -32.38 9.61
C LEU A 655 -19.48 -33.24 8.45
N PHE A 656 -18.69 -33.42 7.39
CA PHE A 656 -19.06 -34.29 6.28
C PHE A 656 -19.15 -35.76 6.71
N TRP A 657 -18.16 -36.23 7.49
CA TRP A 657 -18.12 -37.61 7.97
C TRP A 657 -19.19 -37.92 9.03
N LEU A 658 -19.61 -36.93 9.83
CA LEU A 658 -20.77 -37.07 10.73
C LEU A 658 -22.08 -37.20 9.95
N SER A 659 -22.16 -36.62 8.75
CA SER A 659 -23.33 -36.66 7.89
C SER A 659 -23.44 -37.93 7.03
N SER A 660 -22.86 -39.05 7.50
CA SER A 660 -22.93 -40.36 6.86
C SER A 660 -24.38 -40.86 6.77
N GLY A 661 -25.04 -40.57 5.64
CA GLY A 661 -26.43 -40.99 5.35
C GLY A 661 -26.87 -40.64 3.93
N GLU A 662 -28.03 -41.15 3.52
CA GLU A 662 -28.68 -40.93 2.21
C GLU A 662 -29.17 -39.49 1.97
N ALA A 663 -28.76 -38.50 2.77
CA ALA A 663 -29.21 -37.12 2.59
C ALA A 663 -28.49 -36.46 1.40
N GLY A 664 -29.17 -35.50 0.76
CA GLY A 664 -28.63 -34.71 -0.35
C GLY A 664 -29.23 -35.02 -1.71
N VAL A 665 -28.85 -34.21 -2.68
CA VAL A 665 -29.44 -34.19 -4.03
C VAL A 665 -28.48 -34.80 -5.04
N SER A 666 -29.00 -35.62 -5.95
CA SER A 666 -28.21 -36.24 -7.01
C SER A 666 -27.78 -35.23 -8.07
N VAL A 667 -26.49 -35.22 -8.40
CA VAL A 667 -25.89 -34.50 -9.51
C VAL A 667 -25.08 -35.51 -10.32
N GLY A 668 -25.70 -36.02 -11.39
CA GLY A 668 -25.12 -37.08 -12.20
C GLY A 668 -24.95 -38.35 -11.38
N SER A 669 -23.75 -38.91 -11.33
CA SER A 669 -23.43 -40.09 -10.49
C SER A 669 -23.09 -39.77 -9.04
N GLN A 670 -23.10 -38.49 -8.62
CA GLN A 670 -22.72 -38.07 -7.28
C GLN A 670 -23.94 -37.61 -6.48
N ARG A 671 -23.96 -37.88 -5.17
CA ARG A 671 -24.96 -37.33 -4.24
C ARG A 671 -24.33 -36.21 -3.43
N VAL A 672 -24.93 -35.02 -3.48
CA VAL A 672 -24.40 -33.81 -2.85
C VAL A 672 -25.26 -33.43 -1.65
N SER A 673 -24.74 -33.73 -0.46
CA SER A 673 -25.36 -33.37 0.83
C SER A 673 -24.87 -32.02 1.34
N MET A 674 -23.66 -31.59 0.95
CA MET A 674 -23.09 -30.31 1.34
C MET A 674 -21.98 -29.85 0.39
N LEU A 675 -21.63 -28.57 0.48
CA LEU A 675 -20.50 -27.94 -0.20
C LEU A 675 -19.70 -27.13 0.82
N ILE A 676 -18.44 -27.47 1.03
CA ILE A 676 -17.55 -26.84 2.02
C ILE A 676 -16.49 -26.00 1.32
N PHE A 677 -16.48 -24.69 1.54
CA PHE A 677 -15.40 -23.81 1.11
C PHE A 677 -14.79 -23.12 2.34
N ALA A 678 -13.84 -23.81 2.97
CA ALA A 678 -13.32 -23.40 4.28
C ALA A 678 -14.44 -23.26 5.32
N ASP A 679 -14.70 -22.05 5.82
CA ASP A 679 -15.76 -21.76 6.80
C ASP A 679 -17.15 -21.52 6.18
N ASP A 680 -17.22 -21.22 4.87
CA ASP A 680 -18.47 -21.07 4.14
C ASP A 680 -19.02 -22.46 3.77
N ILE A 681 -20.11 -22.90 4.41
CA ILE A 681 -20.75 -24.20 4.16
C ILE A 681 -22.16 -24.00 3.62
N ALA A 682 -22.52 -24.76 2.59
CA ALA A 682 -23.91 -24.91 2.13
C ALA A 682 -24.37 -26.36 2.28
N LEU A 683 -25.28 -26.62 3.21
CA LEU A 683 -25.93 -27.92 3.40
C LEU A 683 -27.15 -28.01 2.48
N VAL A 684 -27.33 -29.14 1.82
CA VAL A 684 -28.34 -29.33 0.78
C VAL A 684 -29.22 -30.53 1.14
N GLY A 685 -30.54 -30.32 1.15
CA GLY A 685 -31.52 -31.38 1.39
C GLY A 685 -32.72 -31.28 0.44
N SER A 686 -33.34 -32.41 0.14
CA SER A 686 -34.56 -32.47 -0.68
C SER A 686 -35.85 -32.25 0.12
N ASP A 687 -35.81 -32.35 1.45
CA ASP A 687 -36.99 -32.29 2.32
C ASP A 687 -36.62 -31.83 3.74
N GLU A 688 -37.64 -31.54 4.56
CA GLU A 688 -37.43 -31.06 5.93
C GLU A 688 -36.71 -32.08 6.82
N GLY A 689 -36.95 -33.39 6.61
CA GLY A 689 -36.32 -34.44 7.40
C GLY A 689 -34.81 -34.42 7.22
N GLN A 690 -34.34 -34.32 5.97
CA GLN A 690 -32.92 -34.15 5.68
C GLN A 690 -32.36 -32.83 6.25
N MET A 691 -33.12 -31.74 6.21
CA MET A 691 -32.67 -30.47 6.77
C MET A 691 -32.56 -30.52 8.31
N LYS A 692 -33.52 -31.13 8.99
CA LYS A 692 -33.49 -31.38 10.44
C LYS A 692 -32.30 -32.28 10.80
N GLN A 693 -32.00 -33.31 10.00
CA GLN A 693 -30.81 -34.14 10.18
C GLN A 693 -29.50 -33.35 10.01
N HIS A 694 -29.41 -32.50 8.98
CA HIS A 694 -28.26 -31.61 8.77
C HIS A 694 -28.02 -30.68 9.96
N ILE A 695 -29.09 -30.12 10.53
CA ILE A 695 -29.02 -29.27 11.72
C ILE A 695 -28.54 -30.08 12.93
N ALA A 696 -29.09 -31.28 13.17
CA ALA A 696 -28.66 -32.14 14.27
C ALA A 696 -27.17 -32.56 14.17
N ASN A 697 -26.71 -32.85 12.95
CA ASN A 697 -25.29 -33.14 12.69
C ASN A 697 -24.42 -31.90 12.93
N LEU A 698 -24.90 -30.71 12.55
CA LEU A 698 -24.22 -29.44 12.80
C LEU A 698 -24.15 -29.13 14.30
N GLU A 699 -25.21 -29.39 15.06
CA GLU A 699 -25.23 -29.25 16.53
C GLU A 699 -24.22 -30.20 17.17
N THR A 700 -24.23 -31.47 16.78
CA THR A 700 -23.27 -32.49 17.24
C THR A 700 -21.83 -32.09 16.91
N PHE A 701 -21.59 -31.58 15.70
CA PHE A 701 -20.30 -31.04 15.31
C PHE A 701 -19.89 -29.85 16.19
N CYS A 702 -20.78 -28.89 16.44
CA CYS A 702 -20.49 -27.73 17.29
C CYS A 702 -20.21 -28.15 18.75
N LEU A 703 -20.97 -29.11 19.28
CA LEU A 703 -20.78 -29.66 20.63
C LEU A 703 -19.42 -30.35 20.77
N THR A 704 -19.03 -31.16 19.80
CA THR A 704 -17.76 -31.92 19.84
C THR A 704 -16.53 -31.07 19.51
N THR A 705 -16.71 -29.96 18.78
CA THR A 705 -15.59 -29.10 18.35
C THR A 705 -15.45 -27.80 19.13
N GLY A 706 -16.48 -27.39 19.87
CA GLY A 706 -16.57 -26.07 20.49
C GLY A 706 -16.79 -24.91 19.50
N MET A 707 -16.99 -25.19 18.21
CA MET A 707 -17.29 -24.14 17.24
C MET A 707 -18.68 -23.54 17.47
N GLN A 708 -18.81 -22.23 17.20
CA GLN A 708 -20.07 -21.51 17.38
C GLN A 708 -20.62 -21.00 16.04
N VAL A 709 -21.88 -21.30 15.77
CA VAL A 709 -22.60 -20.78 14.60
C VAL A 709 -22.97 -19.31 14.81
N ASN A 710 -22.86 -18.52 13.74
CA ASN A 710 -23.29 -17.15 13.69
C ASN A 710 -24.72 -17.04 13.16
N LEU A 711 -25.72 -17.20 14.04
CA LEU A 711 -27.13 -17.23 13.67
C LEU A 711 -27.63 -15.95 12.95
N GLY A 712 -26.97 -14.80 13.12
CA GLY A 712 -27.31 -13.59 12.37
C GLY A 712 -26.94 -13.65 10.89
N LYS A 713 -26.01 -14.54 10.52
CA LYS A 713 -25.55 -14.75 9.13
C LYS A 713 -25.92 -16.12 8.57
N THR A 714 -26.05 -17.12 9.41
CA THR A 714 -26.57 -18.44 9.03
C THR A 714 -28.03 -18.31 8.64
N LYS A 715 -28.36 -18.69 7.41
CA LYS A 715 -29.70 -18.54 6.84
C LYS A 715 -30.02 -19.73 5.98
N TRP A 716 -31.30 -20.06 5.88
CA TRP A 716 -31.77 -21.09 4.96
C TRP A 716 -32.56 -20.48 3.80
N LEU A 717 -32.60 -21.19 2.68
CA LEU A 717 -33.29 -20.83 1.45
C LEU A 717 -34.04 -22.06 0.94
N GLY A 718 -35.34 -21.89 0.70
CA GLY A 718 -36.22 -22.93 0.16
C GLY A 718 -36.68 -22.68 -1.27
N TRP A 719 -36.87 -23.76 -2.04
CA TRP A 719 -37.58 -23.75 -3.31
C TRP A 719 -38.61 -24.88 -3.35
N GLY A 720 -39.80 -24.61 -3.91
CA GLY A 720 -40.86 -25.60 -4.09
C GLY A 720 -41.40 -26.18 -2.77
N HIS A 721 -41.09 -25.52 -1.65
CA HIS A 721 -41.40 -25.97 -0.32
C HIS A 721 -41.71 -24.77 0.57
N LYS A 722 -42.67 -24.95 1.47
CA LYS A 722 -43.00 -24.02 2.55
C LYS A 722 -42.81 -24.82 3.82
N ALA A 723 -41.87 -24.41 4.66
CA ALA A 723 -41.60 -25.11 5.90
C ALA A 723 -42.85 -25.10 6.78
N GLU A 724 -43.27 -26.28 7.25
CA GLU A 724 -44.39 -26.44 8.18
C GLU A 724 -44.01 -25.93 9.57
N GLU A 725 -42.75 -26.14 9.96
CA GLU A 725 -42.17 -25.70 11.22
C GLU A 725 -40.91 -24.85 10.99
N ALA A 726 -40.60 -23.98 11.96
CA ALA A 726 -39.35 -23.23 11.94
C ALA A 726 -38.16 -24.16 12.18
N PHE A 727 -37.11 -24.05 11.35
CA PHE A 727 -35.83 -24.71 11.63
C PHE A 727 -35.15 -24.06 12.84
N LEU A 728 -34.84 -24.87 13.86
CA LEU A 728 -34.22 -24.43 15.11
C LEU A 728 -32.80 -24.97 15.21
N PHE A 729 -31.84 -24.14 15.59
CA PHE A 729 -30.48 -24.53 15.98
C PHE A 729 -30.28 -24.16 17.44
N GLN A 730 -30.02 -25.15 18.29
CA GLN A 730 -29.90 -25.02 19.74
C GLN A 730 -31.09 -24.26 20.35
N GLY A 731 -32.31 -24.56 19.87
CA GLY A 731 -33.56 -23.92 20.28
C GLY A 731 -33.80 -22.52 19.70
N GLN A 732 -32.89 -21.96 18.91
CA GLN A 732 -33.03 -20.65 18.28
C GLN A 732 -33.41 -20.76 16.80
N GLN A 733 -34.36 -19.96 16.34
CA GLN A 733 -34.84 -19.99 14.96
C GLN A 733 -33.79 -19.52 13.94
N ILE A 734 -33.59 -20.31 12.89
CA ILE A 734 -32.79 -19.92 11.72
C ILE A 734 -33.67 -19.13 10.75
N THR A 735 -33.19 -17.97 10.32
CA THR A 735 -33.94 -17.06 9.43
C THR A 735 -34.00 -17.59 7.99
N GLU A 736 -35.21 -17.63 7.41
CA GLU A 736 -35.43 -17.89 5.99
C GLU A 736 -35.04 -16.67 5.14
N CYS A 737 -34.47 -16.89 3.95
CA CYS A 737 -34.17 -15.83 3.00
C CYS A 737 -34.55 -16.20 1.55
N LYS A 738 -34.87 -15.18 0.75
CA LYS A 738 -35.15 -15.33 -0.69
C LYS A 738 -33.89 -15.29 -1.55
N SER A 739 -32.82 -14.67 -1.03
CA SER A 739 -31.50 -14.64 -1.65
C SER A 739 -30.40 -14.63 -0.59
N TYR A 740 -29.27 -15.25 -0.93
CA TYR A 740 -28.09 -15.33 -0.08
C TYR A 740 -26.82 -15.08 -0.88
N LYS A 741 -25.86 -14.34 -0.31
CA LYS A 741 -24.56 -14.08 -0.95
C LYS A 741 -23.56 -15.20 -0.62
N TYR A 742 -23.56 -16.25 -1.44
CA TYR A 742 -22.64 -17.39 -1.31
C TYR A 742 -21.40 -17.21 -2.19
N LEU A 743 -20.19 -17.37 -1.63
CA LEU A 743 -18.89 -17.24 -2.33
C LEU A 743 -18.77 -15.97 -3.19
N GLY A 744 -19.38 -14.88 -2.70
CA GLY A 744 -19.38 -13.58 -3.37
C GLY A 744 -20.40 -13.41 -4.50
N LEU A 745 -21.26 -14.39 -4.79
CA LEU A 745 -22.38 -14.30 -5.75
C LEU A 745 -23.74 -14.34 -5.02
N GLU A 746 -24.66 -13.48 -5.45
CA GLU A 746 -26.04 -13.49 -4.95
C GLU A 746 -26.80 -14.67 -5.57
N MET A 747 -27.21 -15.63 -4.74
CA MET A 747 -27.99 -16.82 -5.12
C MET A 747 -29.44 -16.62 -4.69
N SER A 748 -30.36 -16.53 -5.63
CA SER A 748 -31.80 -16.37 -5.37
C SER A 748 -32.56 -17.68 -5.56
N SER A 749 -33.60 -17.93 -4.76
CA SER A 749 -34.39 -19.17 -4.85
C SER A 749 -35.04 -19.43 -6.21
N ASN A 750 -35.33 -18.39 -6.98
CA ASN A 750 -35.90 -18.51 -8.33
C ASN A 750 -34.86 -18.55 -9.46
N LEU A 751 -33.56 -18.54 -9.14
CA LEU A 751 -32.42 -18.41 -10.07
C LEU A 751 -32.44 -17.12 -10.93
N SER A 752 -33.00 -16.03 -10.40
CA SER A 752 -32.91 -14.71 -11.01
C SER A 752 -31.57 -14.02 -10.70
N TRP A 753 -30.82 -13.71 -11.76
CA TRP A 753 -29.54 -13.02 -11.65
C TRP A 753 -29.66 -11.49 -11.67
N ALA A 754 -30.87 -10.93 -11.74
CA ALA A 754 -31.07 -9.49 -11.97
C ALA A 754 -30.52 -8.61 -10.84
N SER A 755 -30.79 -8.97 -9.57
CA SER A 755 -30.26 -8.28 -8.39
C SER A 755 -28.74 -8.42 -8.29
N GLY A 756 -28.23 -9.64 -8.55
CA GLY A 756 -26.81 -9.93 -8.61
C GLY A 756 -26.08 -9.07 -9.65
N VAL A 757 -26.61 -8.96 -10.87
CA VAL A 757 -26.07 -8.09 -11.93
C VAL A 757 -26.11 -6.63 -11.52
N GLN A 758 -27.20 -6.15 -10.91
CA GLN A 758 -27.29 -4.75 -10.46
C GLN A 758 -26.20 -4.44 -9.42
N SER A 759 -25.98 -5.33 -8.45
CA SER A 759 -24.90 -5.20 -7.46
C SER A 759 -23.51 -5.13 -8.13
N ARG A 760 -23.28 -5.86 -9.23
CA ARG A 760 -22.04 -5.76 -10.04
C ARG A 760 -21.94 -4.43 -10.77
N VAL A 761 -23.04 -3.90 -11.29
CA VAL A 761 -23.05 -2.58 -11.93
C VAL A 761 -22.62 -1.51 -10.93
N ASP A 762 -23.19 -1.54 -9.73
CA ASP A 762 -22.88 -0.56 -8.69
C ASP A 762 -21.44 -0.71 -8.18
N GLY A 763 -20.97 -1.95 -7.98
CA GLY A 763 -19.59 -2.24 -7.66
C GLY A 763 -18.61 -1.78 -8.73
N GLY A 764 -18.95 -1.99 -10.00
CA GLY A 764 -18.15 -1.55 -11.15
C GLY A 764 -18.07 -0.04 -11.28
N ARG A 765 -19.17 0.68 -11.02
CA ARG A 765 -19.18 2.15 -10.94
C ARG A 765 -18.26 2.65 -9.83
N ARG A 766 -18.39 2.10 -8.61
CA ARG A 766 -17.50 2.46 -7.48
C ARG A 766 -16.03 2.21 -7.83
N ALA A 767 -15.72 1.08 -8.47
CA ALA A 767 -14.38 0.74 -8.91
C ALA A 767 -13.84 1.72 -9.97
N LEU A 768 -14.68 2.13 -10.93
CA LEU A 768 -14.34 3.08 -11.98
C LEU A 768 -14.07 4.49 -11.41
N PHE A 769 -14.91 5.00 -10.51
CA PHE A 769 -14.69 6.31 -9.88
C PHE A 769 -13.44 6.29 -8.98
N ALA A 770 -13.21 5.20 -8.25
CA ALA A 770 -11.99 5.02 -7.47
C ALA A 770 -10.73 4.97 -8.37
N LEU A 771 -10.84 4.38 -9.56
CA LEU A 771 -9.80 4.37 -10.57
C LEU A 771 -9.48 5.79 -11.06
N TRP A 772 -10.50 6.56 -11.47
CA TRP A 772 -10.29 7.95 -11.90
C TRP A 772 -9.66 8.80 -10.82
N GLY A 773 -10.17 8.75 -9.59
CA GLY A 773 -9.57 9.47 -8.46
C GLY A 773 -8.12 9.06 -8.18
N LYS A 774 -7.73 7.80 -8.44
CA LYS A 774 -6.31 7.38 -8.38
C LYS A 774 -5.49 7.96 -9.53
N CYS A 775 -6.00 7.92 -10.75
CA CYS A 775 -5.32 8.48 -11.91
C CYS A 775 -5.07 9.98 -11.74
N ASP A 776 -6.04 10.71 -11.21
CA ASP A 776 -5.95 12.16 -11.02
C ASP A 776 -4.93 12.51 -9.94
N ARG A 777 -4.98 11.87 -8.76
CA ARG A 777 -4.00 12.08 -7.68
C ARG A 777 -2.57 11.77 -8.09
N THR A 778 -2.38 10.79 -8.97
CA THR A 778 -1.04 10.35 -9.39
C THR A 778 -0.53 11.05 -10.64
N GLY A 779 -1.40 11.80 -11.34
CA GLY A 779 -1.11 12.42 -12.63
C GLY A 779 -0.93 11.39 -13.76
N LEU A 780 -1.54 10.21 -13.64
CA LEU A 780 -1.51 9.18 -14.69
C LEU A 780 -2.42 9.60 -15.84
N VAL A 781 -1.86 9.73 -17.04
CA VAL A 781 -2.58 10.22 -18.24
C VAL A 781 -2.38 9.34 -19.48
N ALA A 782 -1.41 8.43 -19.45
CA ALA A 782 -1.15 7.52 -20.55
C ALA A 782 -2.30 6.53 -20.72
N TRP A 783 -2.78 6.38 -21.97
CA TRP A 783 -3.84 5.45 -22.32
C TRP A 783 -3.49 4.02 -21.93
N SER A 784 -2.28 3.55 -22.27
CA SER A 784 -1.83 2.18 -21.98
C SER A 784 -1.91 1.84 -20.49
N LEU A 785 -1.48 2.76 -19.62
CA LEU A 785 -1.55 2.60 -18.17
C LEU A 785 -2.98 2.66 -17.65
N ARG A 786 -3.79 3.64 -18.09
CA ARG A 786 -5.19 3.77 -17.66
C ARG A 786 -6.04 2.59 -18.11
N LYS A 787 -5.82 2.09 -19.33
CA LYS A 787 -6.42 0.86 -19.87
C LYS A 787 -6.05 -0.33 -18.99
N HIS A 788 -4.77 -0.54 -18.72
CA HIS A 788 -4.34 -1.65 -17.86
C HIS A 788 -4.95 -1.58 -16.45
N LEU A 789 -5.02 -0.38 -15.87
CA LEU A 789 -5.67 -0.18 -14.58
C LEU A 789 -7.16 -0.47 -14.60
N PHE A 790 -7.87 -0.08 -15.67
CA PHE A 790 -9.26 -0.46 -15.88
C PHE A 790 -9.41 -1.98 -15.95
N ASP A 791 -8.56 -2.64 -16.74
CA ASP A 791 -8.63 -4.09 -16.93
C ASP A 791 -8.38 -4.82 -15.59
N SER A 792 -7.47 -4.30 -14.78
CA SER A 792 -7.06 -4.89 -13.50
C SER A 792 -8.02 -4.61 -12.34
N VAL A 793 -8.72 -3.47 -12.33
CA VAL A 793 -9.57 -3.04 -11.20
C VAL A 793 -11.05 -3.20 -11.51
N VAL A 794 -11.47 -2.82 -12.71
CA VAL A 794 -12.89 -2.78 -13.11
C VAL A 794 -13.28 -4.06 -13.83
N GLN A 795 -12.56 -4.42 -14.91
CA GLN A 795 -12.85 -5.63 -15.70
C GLN A 795 -12.58 -6.93 -14.93
N SER A 796 -11.78 -6.90 -13.85
CA SER A 796 -11.62 -8.05 -12.96
C SER A 796 -12.80 -8.21 -11.98
N ALA A 797 -13.39 -7.11 -11.53
CA ALA A 797 -14.44 -7.11 -10.51
C ALA A 797 -15.86 -7.28 -11.10
N VAL A 798 -16.13 -6.63 -12.24
CA VAL A 798 -17.46 -6.58 -12.86
C VAL A 798 -17.95 -7.96 -13.32
N PRO A 799 -17.18 -8.77 -14.08
CA PRO A 799 -17.59 -10.09 -14.53
C PRO A 799 -17.21 -11.21 -13.54
N TYR A 800 -16.98 -10.91 -12.25
CA TYR A 800 -16.73 -11.97 -11.27
C TYR A 800 -17.89 -12.97 -11.25
N ALA A 801 -17.55 -14.26 -11.24
CA ALA A 801 -18.49 -15.39 -11.37
C ALA A 801 -19.39 -15.36 -12.62
N ALA A 802 -19.04 -14.58 -13.66
CA ALA A 802 -19.77 -14.60 -14.93
C ALA A 802 -19.84 -15.98 -15.61
N PRO A 803 -18.85 -16.90 -15.46
CA PRO A 803 -19.03 -18.29 -15.87
C PRO A 803 -20.29 -18.93 -15.30
N ILE A 804 -20.73 -18.51 -14.11
CA ILE A 804 -21.91 -19.03 -13.45
C ILE A 804 -23.15 -18.28 -13.92
N TRP A 805 -23.28 -16.97 -13.72
CA TRP A 805 -24.56 -16.26 -14.01
C TRP A 805 -24.71 -15.79 -15.47
N GLY A 806 -23.59 -15.60 -16.18
CA GLY A 806 -23.53 -15.02 -17.53
C GLY A 806 -24.36 -15.76 -18.59
N PRO A 807 -24.34 -17.11 -18.64
CA PRO A 807 -25.16 -17.89 -19.57
C PRO A 807 -26.66 -17.60 -19.51
N SER A 808 -27.17 -17.15 -18.35
CA SER A 808 -28.59 -16.85 -18.15
C SER A 808 -28.88 -15.36 -18.03
N ALA A 809 -27.87 -14.51 -18.22
CA ALA A 809 -28.06 -13.07 -18.21
C ALA A 809 -28.69 -12.59 -19.52
N SER A 810 -29.72 -11.75 -19.39
CA SER A 810 -30.39 -11.14 -20.55
C SER A 810 -29.47 -10.15 -21.26
N LYS A 811 -29.78 -9.86 -22.54
CA LYS A 811 -29.10 -8.79 -23.30
C LYS A 811 -29.19 -7.44 -22.58
N THR A 812 -30.30 -7.16 -21.91
CA THR A 812 -30.49 -5.92 -21.13
C THR A 812 -29.55 -5.86 -19.92
N SER A 813 -29.36 -6.97 -19.22
CA SER A 813 -28.41 -7.08 -18.12
C SER A 813 -26.96 -6.81 -18.57
N TRP A 814 -26.55 -7.39 -19.70
CA TRP A 814 -25.22 -7.14 -20.28
C TRP A 814 -25.04 -5.67 -20.71
N LYS A 815 -26.04 -5.08 -21.37
CA LYS A 815 -26.02 -3.65 -21.71
C LYS A 815 -25.79 -2.75 -20.50
N LYS A 816 -26.41 -3.05 -19.34
CA LYS A 816 -26.20 -2.29 -18.09
C LYS A 816 -24.73 -2.36 -17.61
N LEU A 817 -24.09 -3.52 -17.72
CA LEU A 817 -22.67 -3.69 -17.36
C LEU A 817 -21.74 -2.97 -18.34
N GLU A 818 -22.04 -3.05 -19.64
CA GLU A 818 -21.26 -2.42 -20.70
C GLU A 818 -21.27 -0.89 -20.64
N VAL A 819 -22.30 -0.28 -20.04
CA VAL A 819 -22.30 1.17 -19.75
C VAL A 819 -21.05 1.57 -18.97
N ILE A 820 -20.51 0.72 -18.09
CA ILE A 820 -19.29 1.04 -17.32
C ILE A 820 -18.07 1.12 -18.24
N GLN A 821 -17.91 0.14 -19.15
CA GLN A 821 -16.82 0.18 -20.14
C GLN A 821 -17.00 1.35 -21.10
N LYS A 822 -18.25 1.61 -21.53
CA LYS A 822 -18.60 2.74 -22.39
C LYS A 822 -18.24 4.07 -21.73
N MET A 823 -18.60 4.30 -20.46
CA MET A 823 -18.27 5.50 -19.70
C MET A 823 -16.76 5.72 -19.64
N PHE A 824 -15.99 4.66 -19.34
CA PHE A 824 -14.53 4.74 -19.33
C PHE A 824 -13.97 5.12 -20.71
N LEU A 825 -14.44 4.46 -21.78
CA LEU A 825 -13.97 4.73 -23.14
C LEU A 825 -14.32 6.15 -23.60
N GLN A 826 -15.52 6.63 -23.28
CA GLN A 826 -15.95 7.99 -23.62
C GLN A 826 -15.12 9.05 -22.90
N HIS A 827 -14.81 8.82 -21.63
CA HIS A 827 -13.92 9.70 -20.86
C HIS A 827 -12.51 9.75 -21.45
N GLU A 828 -11.92 8.59 -21.74
CA GLU A 828 -10.54 8.52 -22.25
C GLU A 828 -10.39 9.09 -23.68
N LEU A 829 -11.38 8.88 -24.54
CA LEU A 829 -11.42 9.43 -25.91
C LEU A 829 -11.99 10.85 -25.96
N GLY A 830 -12.62 11.33 -24.89
CA GLY A 830 -13.22 12.67 -24.82
C GLY A 830 -14.37 12.89 -25.80
N VAL A 831 -15.09 11.84 -26.17
CA VAL A 831 -16.18 11.87 -27.17
C VAL A 831 -17.56 12.02 -26.54
N LYS A 832 -18.57 12.29 -27.35
CA LYS A 832 -19.95 12.48 -26.88
C LYS A 832 -20.57 11.21 -26.29
N VAL A 833 -21.54 11.39 -25.38
CA VAL A 833 -22.26 10.28 -24.73
C VAL A 833 -23.04 9.43 -25.75
N GLN A 834 -23.48 10.05 -26.85
CA GLN A 834 -24.22 9.43 -27.94
C GLN A 834 -23.32 8.61 -28.90
N THR A 835 -21.99 8.71 -28.79
CA THR A 835 -21.08 7.98 -29.70
C THR A 835 -21.35 6.47 -29.60
N PRO A 836 -21.57 5.78 -30.75
CA PRO A 836 -21.84 4.34 -30.78
C PRO A 836 -20.76 3.52 -30.07
N TYR A 837 -21.18 2.56 -29.26
CA TYR A 837 -20.26 1.74 -28.46
C TYR A 837 -19.28 0.92 -29.31
N SER A 838 -19.76 0.37 -30.42
CA SER A 838 -18.95 -0.36 -31.42
C SER A 838 -17.79 0.48 -31.97
N LEU A 839 -17.97 1.79 -32.16
CA LEU A 839 -16.89 2.69 -32.59
C LEU A 839 -15.83 2.87 -31.50
N LEU A 840 -16.25 3.00 -30.24
CA LEU A 840 -15.32 3.09 -29.11
C LEU A 840 -14.47 1.83 -28.99
N LEU A 841 -15.09 0.66 -29.19
CA LEU A 841 -14.41 -0.63 -29.20
C LEU A 841 -13.40 -0.74 -30.36
N ALA A 842 -13.78 -0.31 -31.56
CA ALA A 842 -12.92 -0.32 -32.74
C ALA A 842 -11.71 0.62 -32.59
N GLU A 843 -11.91 1.83 -32.08
CA GLU A 843 -10.83 2.79 -31.85
C GLU A 843 -9.83 2.29 -30.79
N THR A 844 -10.31 1.56 -29.77
CA THR A 844 -9.48 1.15 -28.63
C THR A 844 -8.97 -0.29 -28.71
N GLY A 845 -9.34 -1.03 -29.76
CA GLY A 845 -9.01 -2.45 -29.90
C GLY A 845 -9.52 -3.29 -28.73
N ARG A 846 -10.74 -3.01 -28.25
CA ARG A 846 -11.32 -3.70 -27.08
C ARG A 846 -12.57 -4.47 -27.45
N TRP A 847 -12.85 -5.52 -26.69
CA TRP A 847 -14.08 -6.28 -26.81
C TRP A 847 -15.14 -5.77 -25.85
N PRO A 848 -16.42 -6.03 -26.13
CA PRO A 848 -17.47 -5.83 -25.15
C PRO A 848 -17.19 -6.67 -23.88
N LEU A 849 -17.52 -6.14 -22.70
CA LEU A 849 -17.42 -6.87 -21.43
C LEU A 849 -18.17 -8.21 -21.45
N GLU A 850 -19.30 -8.29 -22.18
CA GLU A 850 -20.04 -9.53 -22.38
C GLU A 850 -19.17 -10.62 -23.04
N VAL A 851 -18.39 -10.25 -24.06
CA VAL A 851 -17.53 -11.18 -24.81
C VAL A 851 -16.33 -11.63 -23.98
N GLU A 852 -15.73 -10.72 -23.20
CA GLU A 852 -14.67 -11.10 -22.25
C GLU A 852 -15.18 -12.10 -21.20
N ALA A 853 -16.40 -11.89 -20.70
CA ALA A 853 -17.03 -12.83 -19.77
C ALA A 853 -17.35 -14.18 -20.44
N LEU A 854 -17.83 -14.15 -21.69
CA LEU A 854 -18.06 -15.36 -22.49
C LEU A 854 -16.77 -16.17 -22.65
N PHE A 855 -15.67 -15.50 -23.03
CA PHE A 855 -14.37 -16.16 -23.20
C PHE A 855 -13.93 -16.89 -21.91
N ARG A 856 -14.04 -16.23 -20.75
CA ARG A 856 -13.76 -16.84 -19.44
C ARG A 856 -14.68 -18.02 -19.11
N SER A 857 -15.94 -17.94 -19.54
CA SER A 857 -16.94 -19.00 -19.34
C SER A 857 -16.60 -20.24 -20.18
N ILE A 858 -16.15 -20.04 -21.42
CA ILE A 858 -15.67 -21.11 -22.30
C ILE A 858 -14.40 -21.75 -21.72
N GLN A 859 -13.45 -20.95 -21.24
CA GLN A 859 -12.23 -21.46 -20.60
C GLN A 859 -12.56 -22.29 -19.35
N TYR A 860 -13.51 -21.83 -18.53
CA TYR A 860 -13.95 -22.59 -17.37
C TYR A 860 -14.62 -23.91 -17.78
N ALA A 861 -15.50 -23.89 -18.79
CA ALA A 861 -16.12 -25.12 -19.30
C ALA A 861 -15.09 -26.12 -19.85
N ARG A 862 -14.02 -25.65 -20.50
CA ARG A 862 -12.88 -26.48 -20.94
C ARG A 862 -12.07 -27.02 -19.77
N CYS A 863 -11.92 -26.24 -18.69
CA CYS A 863 -11.26 -26.70 -17.47
C CYS A 863 -12.04 -27.87 -16.84
N LEU A 864 -13.37 -27.77 -16.74
CA LEU A 864 -14.22 -28.86 -16.25
C LEU A 864 -14.11 -30.13 -17.09
N GLN A 865 -13.92 -29.99 -18.41
CA GLN A 865 -13.72 -31.09 -19.36
C GLN A 865 -12.44 -31.91 -19.08
N LYS A 866 -11.44 -31.28 -18.46
CA LYS A 866 -10.16 -31.90 -18.10
C LYS A 866 -10.13 -32.44 -16.67
N GLN A 867 -11.20 -32.24 -15.89
CA GLN A 867 -11.30 -32.75 -14.53
C GLN A 867 -11.65 -34.23 -14.52
N GLU A 868 -11.28 -34.93 -13.45
CA GLU A 868 -11.76 -36.28 -13.16
C GLU A 868 -13.28 -36.37 -13.30
N PRO A 869 -13.82 -37.38 -14.03
CA PRO A 869 -15.25 -37.50 -14.26
C PRO A 869 -16.07 -37.62 -12.97
N THR A 870 -15.51 -38.22 -11.91
CA THR A 870 -16.18 -38.41 -10.61
C THR A 870 -16.34 -37.11 -9.83
N ARG A 871 -15.66 -36.03 -10.20
CA ARG A 871 -15.73 -34.76 -9.49
C ARG A 871 -17.10 -34.12 -9.64
N ILE A 872 -17.63 -33.59 -8.54
CA ILE A 872 -18.99 -33.00 -8.47
C ILE A 872 -19.19 -31.88 -9.51
N SER A 873 -18.20 -31.02 -9.75
CA SER A 873 -18.28 -29.95 -10.77
C SER A 873 -18.25 -30.49 -12.20
N SER A 874 -17.56 -31.61 -12.44
CA SER A 874 -17.57 -32.30 -13.75
C SER A 874 -18.94 -32.92 -14.01
N GLN A 875 -19.51 -33.60 -13.01
CA GLN A 875 -20.87 -34.13 -13.07
C GLN A 875 -21.92 -33.02 -13.26
N ALA A 876 -21.78 -31.89 -12.58
CA ALA A 876 -22.66 -30.74 -12.75
C ALA A 876 -22.65 -30.24 -14.21
N LYS A 877 -21.48 -30.18 -14.85
CA LYS A 877 -21.39 -29.88 -16.28
C LYS A 877 -22.13 -30.93 -17.12
N LEU A 878 -21.85 -32.22 -16.92
CA LEU A 878 -22.46 -33.31 -17.68
C LEU A 878 -23.99 -33.29 -17.61
N VAL A 879 -24.56 -33.13 -16.42
CA VAL A 879 -26.02 -33.04 -16.21
C VAL A 879 -26.63 -31.85 -16.95
N SER A 880 -25.89 -30.75 -17.06
CA SER A 880 -26.35 -29.54 -17.75
C SER A 880 -26.12 -29.54 -19.28
N MET A 881 -25.59 -30.63 -19.85
CA MET A 881 -25.48 -30.78 -21.29
C MET A 881 -26.87 -30.93 -21.92
N GLY A 882 -27.09 -30.26 -23.05
CA GLY A 882 -28.39 -30.23 -23.74
C GLY A 882 -29.47 -29.37 -23.07
N ARG A 883 -29.44 -29.17 -21.74
CA ARG A 883 -30.37 -28.28 -21.01
C ARG A 883 -29.75 -27.70 -19.73
N GLY A 884 -30.08 -26.46 -19.37
CA GLY A 884 -29.55 -25.81 -18.15
C GLY A 884 -28.29 -25.01 -18.39
N TRP A 885 -27.38 -24.92 -17.41
CA TRP A 885 -26.18 -24.09 -17.47
C TRP A 885 -25.34 -24.25 -18.75
N PHE A 886 -24.89 -25.46 -19.08
CA PHE A 886 -23.99 -25.65 -20.23
C PHE A 886 -24.69 -25.39 -21.57
N ALA A 887 -25.93 -25.85 -21.73
CA ALA A 887 -26.73 -25.51 -22.92
C ALA A 887 -26.95 -23.99 -23.09
N ASN A 888 -27.20 -23.28 -21.99
CA ASN A 888 -27.30 -21.82 -22.00
C ASN A 888 -25.96 -21.17 -22.40
N LEU A 889 -24.82 -21.73 -21.98
CA LEU A 889 -23.50 -21.26 -22.38
C LEU A 889 -23.27 -21.47 -23.88
N CYS A 890 -23.61 -22.63 -24.43
CA CYS A 890 -23.51 -22.91 -25.86
C CYS A 890 -24.42 -21.97 -26.67
N SER A 891 -25.67 -21.74 -26.22
CA SER A 891 -26.58 -20.77 -26.84
C SER A 891 -26.03 -19.33 -26.79
N TRP A 892 -25.45 -18.94 -25.65
CA TRP A 892 -24.82 -17.64 -25.50
C TRP A 892 -23.62 -17.47 -26.43
N ALA A 893 -22.79 -18.49 -26.59
CA ALA A 893 -21.65 -18.48 -27.50
C ALA A 893 -22.09 -18.45 -28.98
N ALA A 894 -23.10 -19.25 -29.34
CA ALA A 894 -23.70 -19.28 -30.68
C ALA A 894 -24.30 -17.93 -31.07
N ARG A 895 -24.90 -17.18 -30.13
CA ARG A 895 -25.40 -15.80 -30.36
C ARG A 895 -24.31 -14.86 -30.88
N TRP A 896 -23.06 -15.09 -30.48
CA TRP A 896 -21.87 -14.35 -30.93
C TRP A 896 -21.18 -14.98 -32.15
N GLY A 897 -21.79 -15.98 -32.79
CA GLY A 897 -21.21 -16.69 -33.94
C GLY A 897 -20.05 -17.61 -33.56
N PHE A 898 -20.00 -18.07 -32.30
CA PHE A 898 -18.91 -18.85 -31.75
C PHE A 898 -19.40 -20.13 -31.03
N PRO A 899 -20.03 -21.06 -31.76
CA PRO A 899 -20.57 -22.29 -31.17
C PRO A 899 -19.44 -23.22 -30.67
N GLU A 900 -19.82 -24.28 -29.95
CA GLU A 900 -18.90 -25.16 -29.21
C GLU A 900 -17.81 -25.79 -30.07
N GLU A 901 -18.09 -26.10 -31.33
CA GLU A 901 -17.15 -26.72 -32.27
C GLU A 901 -15.93 -25.82 -32.54
N ARG A 902 -16.05 -24.52 -32.27
CA ARG A 902 -14.96 -23.54 -32.43
C ARG A 902 -14.10 -23.39 -31.17
N TRP A 903 -14.42 -24.07 -30.07
CA TRP A 903 -13.71 -23.99 -28.81
C TRP A 903 -12.44 -24.86 -28.81
N GLY A 904 -11.53 -24.61 -29.76
CA GLY A 904 -10.22 -25.28 -29.83
C GLY A 904 -9.19 -24.70 -28.83
N GLU A 905 -7.90 -24.79 -29.12
CA GLU A 905 -6.84 -24.29 -28.23
C GLU A 905 -6.95 -22.81 -27.88
N ASP A 906 -6.52 -22.44 -26.66
CA ASP A 906 -6.73 -21.10 -26.09
C ASP A 906 -6.05 -19.97 -26.89
N SER A 907 -4.84 -20.23 -27.43
CA SER A 907 -4.07 -19.27 -28.24
C SER A 907 -4.82 -18.85 -29.50
N SER A 908 -5.40 -19.82 -30.23
CA SER A 908 -6.17 -19.59 -31.47
C SER A 908 -7.65 -19.27 -31.21
N MET A 909 -8.20 -19.67 -30.06
CA MET A 909 -9.59 -19.38 -29.69
C MET A 909 -9.83 -17.87 -29.58
N ARG A 910 -8.88 -17.15 -28.99
CA ARG A 910 -8.98 -15.70 -28.79
C ARG A 910 -9.13 -14.95 -30.12
N GLU A 911 -8.33 -15.34 -31.10
CA GLU A 911 -8.34 -14.77 -32.44
C GLU A 911 -9.63 -15.11 -33.19
N ARG A 912 -10.02 -16.39 -33.22
CA ARG A 912 -11.27 -16.82 -33.87
C ARG A 912 -12.51 -16.16 -33.26
N LEU A 913 -12.55 -16.01 -31.94
CA LEU A 913 -13.62 -15.29 -31.24
C LEU A 913 -13.63 -13.80 -31.64
N SER A 914 -12.46 -13.17 -31.77
CA SER A 914 -12.36 -11.77 -32.23
C SER A 914 -13.00 -11.57 -33.60
N VAL A 915 -12.70 -12.48 -34.55
CA VAL A 915 -13.25 -12.42 -35.91
C VAL A 915 -14.77 -12.56 -35.88
N ALA A 916 -15.30 -13.53 -35.11
CA ALA A 916 -16.75 -13.73 -34.97
C ALA A 916 -17.46 -12.50 -34.37
N VAL A 917 -16.86 -11.88 -33.35
CA VAL A 917 -17.41 -10.71 -32.65
C VAL A 917 -17.41 -9.47 -33.54
N VAL A 918 -16.35 -9.25 -34.32
CA VAL A 918 -16.30 -8.15 -35.30
C VAL A 918 -17.38 -8.34 -36.37
N SER A 919 -17.46 -9.54 -36.95
CA SER A 919 -18.49 -9.87 -37.95
C SER A 919 -19.91 -9.61 -37.40
N LYS A 920 -20.17 -10.00 -36.14
CA LYS A 920 -21.48 -9.81 -35.51
C LYS A 920 -21.81 -8.35 -35.18
N LEU A 921 -20.87 -7.58 -34.64
CA LEU A 921 -21.11 -6.18 -34.24
C LEU A 921 -21.27 -5.23 -35.42
N TRP A 922 -20.72 -5.60 -36.57
CA TRP A 922 -20.68 -4.78 -37.78
C TRP A 922 -21.51 -5.33 -38.92
N SER A 923 -22.36 -6.35 -38.67
CA SER A 923 -23.22 -6.95 -39.69
C SER A 923 -24.28 -5.98 -40.23
N LEU A 924 -24.73 -5.02 -39.41
CA LEU A 924 -25.69 -3.98 -39.78
C LEU A 924 -25.18 -2.62 -39.28
N PRO A 925 -24.22 -1.99 -40.00
CA PRO A 925 -23.60 -0.76 -39.55
C PRO A 925 -24.56 0.43 -39.70
N SER A 926 -24.70 1.23 -38.64
CA SER A 926 -25.40 2.52 -38.70
C SER A 926 -24.72 3.49 -39.71
N PRO A 927 -25.38 4.56 -40.18
CA PRO A 927 -24.78 5.51 -41.12
C PRO A 927 -23.42 6.08 -40.65
N ARG A 928 -23.27 6.30 -39.35
CA ARG A 928 -21.99 6.78 -38.76
C ARG A 928 -20.91 5.69 -38.75
N GLN A 929 -21.30 4.43 -38.56
CA GLN A 929 -20.39 3.30 -38.69
C GLN A 929 -19.97 3.07 -40.15
N GLN A 930 -20.90 3.20 -41.11
CA GLN A 930 -20.59 3.11 -42.54
C GLN A 930 -19.58 4.19 -42.96
N TYR A 931 -19.79 5.44 -42.52
CA TYR A 931 -18.83 6.52 -42.72
C TYR A 931 -17.45 6.17 -42.16
N TYR A 932 -17.39 5.69 -40.92
CA TYR A 932 -16.13 5.31 -40.27
C TYR A 932 -15.37 4.22 -41.05
N LEU A 933 -16.07 3.20 -41.57
CA LEU A 933 -15.46 2.12 -42.37
C LEU A 933 -14.95 2.60 -43.72
N ARG A 934 -15.74 3.46 -44.37
CA ARG A 934 -15.43 3.96 -45.70
C ARG A 934 -14.26 4.93 -45.66
N ASP A 935 -14.28 5.88 -44.73
CA ASP A 935 -13.45 7.08 -44.81
C ASP A 935 -12.38 7.17 -43.71
N ILE A 936 -12.52 6.47 -42.58
CA ILE A 936 -11.62 6.67 -41.42
C ILE A 936 -10.67 5.49 -41.18
N CYS A 937 -11.19 4.26 -41.14
CA CYS A 937 -10.42 3.10 -40.74
C CYS A 937 -10.92 1.82 -41.40
N ARG A 938 -10.01 1.01 -41.96
CA ARG A 938 -10.32 -0.39 -42.33
C ARG A 938 -10.43 -1.20 -41.03
N LEU A 939 -11.54 -1.91 -40.83
CA LEU A 939 -11.67 -2.83 -39.69
C LEU A 939 -10.67 -3.98 -39.86
N GLN A 940 -9.74 -4.07 -38.93
CA GLN A 940 -9.01 -5.31 -38.62
C GLN A 940 -9.61 -5.89 -37.33
N PRO A 941 -9.42 -7.18 -37.01
CA PRO A 941 -9.86 -7.76 -35.74
C PRO A 941 -9.36 -6.90 -34.56
N TYR A 942 -10.26 -6.13 -33.94
CA TYR A 942 -10.03 -5.13 -32.87
C TYR A 942 -8.56 -4.79 -32.56
N THR A 943 -7.88 -4.11 -33.47
CA THR A 943 -6.54 -3.57 -33.24
C THR A 943 -6.63 -2.17 -32.65
N GLU A 944 -5.80 -1.90 -31.64
CA GLU A 944 -5.71 -0.58 -31.02
C GLU A 944 -5.09 0.42 -31.99
N GLN A 945 -5.73 1.58 -32.16
CA GLN A 945 -5.25 2.61 -33.09
C GLN A 945 -3.93 3.24 -32.61
N SER A 946 -3.01 3.50 -33.54
CA SER A 946 -1.63 3.92 -33.25
C SER A 946 -1.54 5.23 -32.44
N TYR A 947 -2.45 6.18 -32.66
CA TYR A 947 -2.45 7.47 -31.95
C TYR A 947 -2.69 7.33 -30.44
N LEU A 948 -3.32 6.24 -29.98
CA LEU A 948 -3.53 5.99 -28.56
C LEU A 948 -2.23 5.64 -27.82
N ARG A 949 -1.25 5.08 -28.54
CA ARG A 949 0.09 4.74 -28.02
C ARG A 949 1.09 5.86 -28.18
N ALA A 950 0.79 6.84 -29.03
CA ALA A 950 1.68 7.97 -29.27
C ALA A 950 1.81 8.88 -28.04
N ALA A 951 2.96 9.56 -27.93
CA ALA A 951 3.25 10.51 -26.86
C ALA A 951 2.47 11.84 -27.06
N LEU A 952 1.14 11.78 -26.96
CA LEU A 952 0.23 12.91 -27.10
C LEU A 952 -0.27 13.38 -25.73
N SER A 953 -0.52 14.68 -25.59
CA SER A 953 -1.28 15.18 -24.44
C SER A 953 -2.71 14.63 -24.45
N VAL A 954 -3.39 14.67 -23.31
CA VAL A 954 -4.79 14.22 -23.20
C VAL A 954 -5.68 14.96 -24.20
N LYS A 955 -5.50 16.28 -24.34
CA LYS A 955 -6.28 17.10 -25.27
C LYS A 955 -6.03 16.72 -26.73
N GLU A 956 -4.77 16.53 -27.12
CA GLU A 956 -4.40 16.11 -28.49
C GLU A 956 -4.99 14.73 -28.83
N ARG A 957 -4.84 13.76 -27.93
CA ARG A 957 -5.39 12.41 -28.11
C ARG A 957 -6.91 12.41 -28.26
N GLN A 958 -7.60 13.13 -27.37
CA GLN A 958 -9.05 13.27 -27.43
C GLN A 958 -9.51 13.99 -28.69
N LEU A 959 -8.75 14.98 -29.16
CA LEU A 959 -9.09 15.70 -30.39
C LEU A 959 -8.98 14.81 -31.63
N VAL A 960 -7.91 14.02 -31.75
CA VAL A 960 -7.79 13.02 -32.83
C VAL A 960 -8.96 12.03 -32.77
N ALA A 961 -9.28 11.50 -31.58
CA ALA A 961 -10.41 10.60 -31.41
C ALA A 961 -11.75 11.22 -31.80
N ARG A 962 -11.97 12.51 -31.49
CA ARG A 962 -13.18 13.25 -31.87
C ARG A 962 -13.32 13.38 -33.38
N TYR A 963 -12.25 13.72 -34.09
CA TYR A 963 -12.27 13.78 -35.55
C TYR A 963 -12.49 12.42 -36.19
N ARG A 964 -11.80 11.38 -35.71
CA ARG A 964 -11.98 10.01 -36.22
C ARG A 964 -13.37 9.44 -35.97
N THR A 965 -14.03 9.84 -34.88
CA THR A 965 -15.34 9.29 -34.52
C THR A 965 -16.51 10.20 -34.92
N SER A 966 -16.30 11.35 -35.56
CA SER A 966 -17.33 12.37 -35.82
C SER A 966 -17.99 12.91 -34.53
N SER A 967 -17.18 13.21 -33.52
CA SER A 967 -17.58 13.78 -32.22
C SER A 967 -17.04 15.21 -32.03
N HIS A 968 -17.08 16.03 -33.08
CA HIS A 968 -16.52 17.39 -33.15
C HIS A 968 -17.59 18.44 -33.48
N HIS A 969 -17.18 19.70 -33.63
CA HIS A 969 -18.04 20.86 -33.84
C HIS A 969 -18.18 21.34 -35.30
N LEU A 970 -17.70 20.60 -36.30
CA LEU A 970 -17.96 20.96 -37.71
C LEU A 970 -19.47 20.96 -38.03
N ARG A 971 -19.90 21.77 -39.00
CA ARG A 971 -21.32 21.95 -39.36
C ARG A 971 -22.03 20.65 -39.75
N VAL A 972 -21.32 19.65 -40.29
CA VAL A 972 -21.91 18.33 -40.60
C VAL A 972 -22.56 17.68 -39.36
N GLU A 973 -21.98 17.89 -38.18
CA GLU A 973 -22.46 17.36 -36.90
C GLU A 973 -23.31 18.40 -36.15
N GLU A 974 -22.92 19.67 -36.09
CA GLU A 974 -23.73 20.72 -35.44
C GLU A 974 -25.09 20.87 -36.11
N GLY A 975 -25.12 20.94 -37.45
CA GLY A 975 -26.36 20.99 -38.21
C GLY A 975 -27.21 19.74 -38.04
N ARG A 976 -26.59 18.56 -37.80
CA ARG A 976 -27.34 17.34 -37.46
C ARG A 976 -28.09 17.49 -36.14
N TRP A 977 -27.45 18.06 -35.12
CA TRP A 977 -28.07 18.25 -33.80
C TRP A 977 -29.20 19.29 -33.86
N LEU A 978 -29.08 20.26 -34.76
CA LEU A 978 -30.08 21.30 -35.01
C LEU A 978 -31.17 20.90 -36.02
N GLY A 979 -31.15 19.67 -36.55
CA GLY A 979 -32.15 19.19 -37.51
C GLY A 979 -32.02 19.75 -38.93
N ILE A 980 -30.90 20.42 -39.26
CA ILE A 980 -30.64 20.98 -40.60
C ILE A 980 -30.37 19.84 -41.59
N SER A 981 -30.97 19.89 -42.78
CA SER A 981 -30.71 18.94 -43.88
C SER A 981 -29.22 18.85 -44.21
N ARG A 982 -28.74 17.66 -44.61
CA ARG A 982 -27.30 17.41 -44.80
C ARG A 982 -26.67 18.34 -45.84
N GLU A 983 -27.41 18.66 -46.89
CA GLU A 983 -26.99 19.52 -48.01
C GLU A 983 -26.71 20.96 -47.56
N ASP A 984 -27.46 21.46 -46.56
CA ASP A 984 -27.35 22.82 -46.03
C ASP A 984 -26.28 22.99 -44.94
N ARG A 985 -25.55 21.91 -44.60
CA ARG A 985 -24.48 21.93 -43.58
C ARG A 985 -23.16 22.43 -44.15
N LEU A 986 -23.23 23.53 -44.88
CA LEU A 986 -22.12 24.13 -45.62
C LEU A 986 -21.09 24.77 -44.69
N CYS A 987 -19.84 24.81 -45.16
CA CYS A 987 -18.73 25.53 -44.55
C CYS A 987 -18.97 27.04 -44.65
N THR A 988 -19.06 27.71 -43.51
CA THR A 988 -19.24 29.17 -43.44
C THR A 988 -17.92 29.95 -43.55
N LEU A 989 -16.78 29.24 -43.50
CA LEU A 989 -15.46 29.86 -43.49
C LEU A 989 -14.87 30.05 -44.90
N CYS A 990 -15.34 29.29 -45.89
CA CYS A 990 -14.85 29.35 -47.26
C CYS A 990 -15.99 29.51 -48.26
N SER A 991 -15.67 29.96 -49.48
CA SER A 991 -16.62 30.21 -50.56
C SER A 991 -16.88 28.99 -51.46
N LEU A 992 -16.37 27.79 -51.12
CA LEU A 992 -16.46 26.61 -51.99
C LEU A 992 -17.86 25.95 -52.02
N GLY A 993 -18.80 26.38 -51.18
CA GLY A 993 -20.15 25.79 -51.11
C GLY A 993 -20.16 24.29 -50.79
N LYS A 994 -19.18 23.79 -50.02
CA LYS A 994 -19.07 22.38 -49.63
C LYS A 994 -19.56 22.15 -48.21
N ILE A 995 -20.10 20.95 -47.94
CA ILE A 995 -20.46 20.50 -46.59
C ILE A 995 -19.21 20.54 -45.69
N GLU A 996 -19.32 21.16 -44.51
CA GLU A 996 -18.22 21.20 -43.54
C GLU A 996 -18.12 19.86 -42.79
N ASN A 997 -17.49 18.88 -43.41
CA ASN A 997 -17.13 17.60 -42.79
C ASN A 997 -15.60 17.50 -42.59
N GLU A 998 -15.17 16.39 -41.99
CA GLU A 998 -13.77 16.11 -41.67
C GLU A 998 -12.89 16.15 -42.93
N HIS A 999 -13.38 15.63 -44.07
CA HIS A 999 -12.67 15.64 -45.34
C HIS A 999 -12.43 17.07 -45.83
N HIS A 1000 -13.49 17.87 -45.87
CA HIS A 1000 -13.40 19.26 -46.28
C HIS A 1000 -12.50 20.06 -45.33
N ALA A 1001 -12.73 19.97 -44.01
CA ALA A 1001 -11.98 20.75 -43.03
C ALA A 1001 -10.49 20.37 -43.01
N LEU A 1002 -10.14 19.09 -43.12
CA LEU A 1002 -8.76 18.64 -42.98
C LEU A 1002 -7.98 18.66 -44.30
N LEU A 1003 -8.62 18.42 -45.44
CA LEU A 1003 -7.90 18.20 -46.71
C LEU A 1003 -8.17 19.27 -47.77
N VAL A 1004 -9.38 19.86 -47.81
CA VAL A 1004 -9.82 20.68 -48.96
C VAL A 1004 -9.89 22.17 -48.66
N CYS A 1005 -10.38 22.56 -47.48
CA CYS A 1005 -10.77 23.94 -47.18
C CYS A 1005 -9.61 24.92 -47.41
N PRO A 1006 -9.77 25.94 -48.29
CA PRO A 1006 -8.70 26.90 -48.62
C PRO A 1006 -8.24 27.70 -47.40
N ARG A 1007 -9.12 27.95 -46.43
CA ARG A 1007 -8.78 28.67 -45.20
C ARG A 1007 -7.71 27.99 -44.35
N TYR A 1008 -7.56 26.67 -44.49
CA TYR A 1008 -6.54 25.91 -43.78
C TYR A 1008 -5.36 25.50 -44.67
N GLN A 1009 -5.24 26.06 -45.88
CA GLN A 1009 -4.16 25.72 -46.81
C GLN A 1009 -2.78 26.06 -46.25
N SER A 1010 -2.60 27.25 -45.65
CA SER A 1010 -1.36 27.63 -45.00
C SER A 1010 -0.98 26.67 -43.87
N LEU A 1011 -1.96 26.25 -43.07
CA LEU A 1011 -1.74 25.27 -41.99
C LEU A 1011 -1.34 23.89 -42.52
N ARG A 1012 -1.90 23.45 -43.65
CA ARG A 1012 -1.49 22.18 -44.30
C ARG A 1012 -0.03 22.22 -44.72
N VAL A 1013 0.40 23.33 -45.32
CA VAL A 1013 1.80 23.54 -45.74
C VAL A 1013 2.72 23.62 -44.52
N GLU A 1014 2.37 24.42 -43.50
CA GLU A 1014 3.15 24.57 -42.25
C GLU A 1014 3.38 23.22 -41.54
N HIS A 1015 2.36 22.37 -41.52
CA HIS A 1015 2.42 21.06 -40.88
C HIS A 1015 2.85 19.91 -41.81
N GLY A 1016 3.26 20.22 -43.04
CA GLY A 1016 3.74 19.23 -44.02
C GLY A 1016 2.71 18.15 -44.34
N ILE A 1017 1.43 18.51 -44.42
CA ILE A 1017 0.34 17.60 -44.78
C ILE A 1017 0.32 17.44 -46.30
N PRO A 1018 0.60 16.25 -46.85
CA PRO A 1018 0.51 15.98 -48.28
C PRO A 1018 -0.91 16.21 -48.82
N CYS A 1019 -1.02 16.39 -50.14
CA CYS A 1019 -2.30 16.44 -50.84
C CYS A 1019 -2.95 15.04 -50.87
N PHE A 1020 -3.63 14.66 -49.79
CA PHE A 1020 -4.42 13.45 -49.74
C PHE A 1020 -5.80 13.64 -50.38
N THR A 1021 -6.27 12.61 -51.08
CA THR A 1021 -7.63 12.54 -51.61
C THR A 1021 -8.60 11.92 -50.61
N ASP A 1022 -8.13 11.10 -49.68
CA ASP A 1022 -8.95 10.46 -48.65
C ASP A 1022 -8.43 10.64 -47.21
N LEU A 1023 -9.34 10.47 -46.25
CA LEU A 1023 -9.05 10.64 -44.83
C LEU A 1023 -8.29 9.44 -44.23
N ARG A 1024 -8.31 8.25 -44.85
CA ARG A 1024 -7.61 7.08 -44.35
C ARG A 1024 -6.11 7.27 -44.46
N ASP A 1025 -5.67 7.75 -45.61
CA ASP A 1025 -4.26 8.06 -45.86
C ASP A 1025 -3.79 9.19 -44.94
N PHE A 1026 -4.62 10.22 -44.75
CA PHE A 1026 -4.34 11.28 -43.78
C PHE A 1026 -4.16 10.74 -42.35
N PHE A 1027 -5.03 9.85 -41.90
CA PHE A 1027 -4.93 9.26 -40.56
C PHE A 1027 -3.83 8.21 -40.43
N SER A 1028 -3.19 7.81 -41.53
CA SER A 1028 -2.01 6.92 -41.52
C SER A 1028 -0.70 7.66 -41.22
N LEU A 1029 -0.69 9.00 -41.31
CA LEU A 1029 0.46 9.83 -40.95
C LEU A 1029 0.89 9.66 -39.47
N PRO A 1030 2.12 10.07 -39.11
CA PRO A 1030 2.58 10.06 -37.73
C PRO A 1030 1.61 10.78 -36.77
N PRO A 1031 1.17 10.16 -35.66
CA PRO A 1031 0.14 10.73 -34.78
C PRO A 1031 0.46 12.11 -34.19
N VAL A 1032 1.74 12.41 -33.96
CA VAL A 1032 2.19 13.73 -33.47
C VAL A 1032 1.97 14.82 -34.52
N GLN A 1033 2.18 14.50 -35.80
CA GLN A 1033 1.95 15.43 -36.89
C GLN A 1033 0.45 15.72 -37.06
N ILE A 1034 -0.36 14.65 -37.13
CA ILE A 1034 -1.82 14.75 -37.25
C ILE A 1034 -2.41 15.56 -36.09
N SER A 1035 -2.04 15.23 -34.85
CA SER A 1035 -2.63 15.88 -33.67
C SER A 1035 -2.35 17.38 -33.60
N LYS A 1036 -1.12 17.82 -33.94
CA LYS A 1036 -0.77 19.24 -33.99
C LYS A 1036 -1.56 19.97 -35.07
N TYR A 1037 -1.68 19.38 -36.26
CA TYR A 1037 -2.44 19.96 -37.36
C TYR A 1037 -3.93 20.08 -37.01
N ILE A 1038 -4.57 19.01 -36.54
CA ILE A 1038 -5.98 19.03 -36.12
C ILE A 1038 -6.20 20.05 -34.99
N TYR A 1039 -5.27 20.16 -34.04
CA TYR A 1039 -5.35 21.17 -32.97
C TYR A 1039 -5.37 22.59 -33.52
N LYS A 1040 -4.53 22.90 -34.50
CA LYS A 1040 -4.50 24.22 -35.14
C LYS A 1040 -5.76 24.50 -35.94
N VAL A 1041 -6.26 23.52 -36.71
CA VAL A 1041 -7.53 23.64 -37.43
C VAL A 1041 -8.69 23.91 -36.45
N ASP A 1042 -8.79 23.17 -35.35
CA ASP A 1042 -9.85 23.35 -34.34
C ASP A 1042 -9.75 24.70 -33.61
N SER A 1043 -8.53 25.16 -33.29
CA SER A 1043 -8.30 26.48 -32.66
C SER A 1043 -8.65 27.63 -33.61
N CYS A 1044 -8.13 27.60 -34.84
CA CYS A 1044 -8.40 28.62 -35.85
C CYS A 1044 -9.91 28.69 -36.16
N ARG A 1045 -10.58 27.54 -36.25
CA ARG A 1045 -12.03 27.51 -36.44
C ARG A 1045 -12.78 28.22 -35.30
N LYS A 1046 -12.41 27.96 -34.05
CA LYS A 1046 -13.05 28.59 -32.88
C LYS A 1046 -12.84 30.10 -32.86
N GLU A 1047 -11.62 30.56 -33.11
CA GLU A 1047 -11.29 31.98 -33.19
C GLU A 1047 -12.08 32.67 -34.32
N MET A 1048 -12.12 32.06 -35.51
CA MET A 1048 -12.87 32.59 -36.65
C MET A 1048 -14.38 32.64 -36.37
N MET A 1049 -14.96 31.60 -35.78
CA MET A 1049 -16.39 31.58 -35.42
C MET A 1049 -16.74 32.61 -34.35
N GLN A 1050 -15.86 32.84 -33.37
CA GLN A 1050 -16.07 33.84 -32.34
C GLN A 1050 -16.01 35.25 -32.91
N SER A 1051 -15.03 35.54 -33.78
CA SER A 1051 -14.97 36.81 -34.51
C SER A 1051 -16.20 37.04 -35.41
N HIS A 1052 -16.77 35.97 -35.97
CA HIS A 1052 -17.96 36.05 -36.81
C HIS A 1052 -19.23 36.34 -35.99
N LEU A 1053 -19.28 35.91 -34.73
CA LEU A 1053 -20.36 36.24 -33.79
C LEU A 1053 -20.23 37.69 -33.28
N ASP A 1054 -19.01 38.13 -32.98
CA ASP A 1054 -18.74 39.50 -32.52
C ASP A 1054 -19.07 40.53 -33.62
N VAL A 1055 -18.71 40.24 -34.89
CA VAL A 1055 -19.02 41.10 -36.05
C VAL A 1055 -20.52 41.16 -36.36
N VAL A 1056 -21.27 40.07 -36.13
CA VAL A 1056 -22.73 40.04 -36.32
C VAL A 1056 -23.45 40.73 -35.16
N GLY A 1057 -22.94 40.63 -33.93
CA GLY A 1057 -23.46 41.36 -32.76
C GLY A 1057 -23.28 42.88 -32.84
N THR A 1058 -22.20 43.35 -33.46
CA THR A 1058 -22.01 44.80 -33.75
C THR A 1058 -22.81 45.32 -34.95
N ARG A 1059 -23.50 44.47 -35.72
CA ARG A 1059 -24.43 44.89 -36.79
C ARG A 1059 -25.89 44.89 -36.33
N SER A 1060 -26.18 44.48 -35.09
CA SER A 1060 -27.51 44.54 -34.46
C SER A 1060 -27.58 45.52 -33.28
N GLN A 1061 -26.59 46.40 -33.14
CA GLN A 1061 -26.68 47.70 -32.46
C GLN A 1061 -26.57 48.77 -33.54
#